data_AF-A0AAD7LS93-F1
#
_entry.id   AF-A0AAD7LS93-F1
#
_cell.length_a   1.000
_cell.length_b   1.000
_cell.length_c   1.000
_cell.angle_alpha   90.00
_cell.angle_beta   90.00
_cell.angle_gamma   90.00
#
_symmetry.space_group_name_H-M   'P 1'
#
loop_
_entity.id
_entity.type
_entity.pdbx_description
1 polymer ?
#
loop_
_entity_poly.entity_id
_entity_poly.type
_entity_poly.pdbx_seq_one_letter_code
_entity_poly.pdbx_strand_id
1 'polypeptide(L)'
;MMWSSIANLKENLNKIALDVHDGDDDEEELEIYGRTNGEDSAVYDRRNSHSFAHSKSVSRSPVANGTDSAYISEIGQYKEEIQKLQASEAEIKALSVNYAALLKQKEDHILRLNKENGSLKQNLEATNASLSASRNEGSRISSNGTSRAKELAVLMEEKNGHAGAGHTTSEIRQLKMELELERDKLANALLRFQEANKVKESFQEELKLLKMERDKEMSEIRNELNEKVLEIKRLQIELNRREDEEAGNTVDSLRSQIADLKKENTTLKVEKNDLEAALEKSRESSTEKISPDASHIQNKDSLSEIVDSSRSSPGKEDMEQSIQKLNKDLSEARRERDKALQQLTRLKQHLLEKESEDSEKMDEDRKIIEELRESNEYLRAQTSHLEKALKQATANLEELKAINNNELQKSREIVDDLNKKLANCVTTIDAKNAELLNLQMALGQYYAEIEAKEHLDGELARAREELTNLSQQLKPIKDSISLWFSINKYSSKVLIALYFSNTPLKNYAVTKYSPKQMNEQGTSRGEKEEISAKLSQTEKTLAEWKSRVSKLEEDNAKLRRAVEQSMTRLNRMSVDSDFLVDRRIVIKLLVTYFQRNHSKEVLDLMVRMLGFSDEDKQRIGVAQQGSGKGVVRGVFGLPGRLVGGILGGSSTDSSASANAGSESQSFADMWVDFLLKETEERERRESAKDAGRSAEDSHSRSPHTAAAVSPLSNQRLSSGTTSGSSTHLALNQNSSPPPLGNLYHSENFGSEFSTVSSYIFR
;
A
#
# COMPACT_ATOMS: atom_id res chain seq x y z
N MET A 1 -16.67 2.54 2.32
CA MET A 1 -15.97 1.69 1.33
C MET A 1 -14.45 1.73 1.51
N MET A 2 -13.77 2.89 1.56
CA MET A 2 -12.31 2.89 1.81
C MET A 2 -11.91 2.40 3.23
N TRP A 3 -12.69 2.76 4.26
CA TRP A 3 -12.42 2.38 5.65
C TRP A 3 -12.43 0.86 5.90
N SER A 4 -13.29 0.10 5.21
CA SER A 4 -13.30 -1.37 5.26
C SER A 4 -12.06 -1.98 4.60
N SER A 5 -11.55 -1.37 3.52
CA SER A 5 -10.28 -1.79 2.92
C SER A 5 -9.09 -1.51 3.83
N ILE A 6 -9.07 -0.35 4.51
CA ILE A 6 -8.00 0.01 5.46
C ILE A 6 -8.05 -0.88 6.71
N ALA A 7 -9.24 -1.23 7.21
CA ALA A 7 -9.40 -2.19 8.30
C ALA A 7 -8.86 -3.58 7.91
N ASN A 8 -9.30 -4.14 6.77
CA ASN A 8 -8.79 -5.41 6.26
C ASN A 8 -7.27 -5.36 5.97
N LEU A 9 -6.75 -4.23 5.47
CA LEU A 9 -5.31 -4.09 5.22
C LEU A 9 -4.53 -4.07 6.54
N LYS A 10 -5.02 -3.38 7.56
CA LYS A 10 -4.42 -3.35 8.90
C LYS A 10 -4.48 -4.72 9.58
N GLU A 11 -5.59 -5.44 9.44
CA GLU A 11 -5.78 -6.81 9.97
C GLU A 11 -4.83 -7.80 9.29
N ASN A 12 -4.68 -7.74 7.96
CA ASN A 12 -3.68 -8.54 7.24
C ASN A 12 -2.24 -8.14 7.57
N LEU A 13 -1.93 -6.84 7.71
CA LEU A 13 -0.59 -6.38 8.13
C LEU A 13 -0.25 -6.85 9.55
N ASN A 14 -1.21 -6.86 10.47
CA ASN A 14 -0.99 -7.36 11.83
C ASN A 14 -0.77 -8.88 11.85
N LYS A 15 -1.41 -9.61 10.93
CA LYS A 15 -1.22 -11.06 10.75
C LYS A 15 0.12 -11.39 10.09
N ILE A 16 0.52 -10.63 9.07
CA ILE A 16 1.83 -10.74 8.41
C ILE A 16 2.95 -10.35 9.38
N ALA A 17 2.78 -9.31 10.21
CA ALA A 17 3.77 -8.94 11.22
C ALA A 17 3.92 -9.98 12.35
N LEU A 18 2.93 -10.86 12.54
CA LEU A 18 3.01 -12.04 13.41
C LEU A 18 3.71 -13.21 12.69
N ASP A 19 3.41 -13.46 11.41
CA ASP A 19 4.01 -14.53 10.60
C ASP A 19 5.46 -14.22 10.13
N VAL A 20 5.95 -12.97 10.27
CA VAL A 20 7.29 -12.50 9.80
C VAL A 20 8.30 -12.36 10.96
N HIS A 21 8.03 -12.98 12.12
CA HIS A 21 9.02 -13.07 13.21
C HIS A 21 9.55 -14.49 13.46
N ASP A 22 9.20 -15.45 12.60
CA ASP A 22 9.76 -16.81 12.55
C ASP A 22 10.47 -17.01 11.20
N GLY A 23 11.69 -16.48 11.06
CA GLY A 23 12.52 -16.71 9.88
C GLY A 23 13.64 -15.67 9.69
N ASP A 24 14.87 -16.17 9.63
CA ASP A 24 16.06 -15.53 9.03
C ASP A 24 16.70 -14.34 9.80
N ASP A 25 17.30 -14.64 10.96
CA ASP A 25 18.71 -14.24 11.17
C ASP A 25 19.58 -15.30 10.46
N ASP A 26 20.44 -14.88 9.52
CA ASP A 26 21.74 -15.51 9.18
C ASP A 26 22.39 -14.75 7.99
N GLU A 27 23.10 -13.66 8.28
CA GLU A 27 24.04 -13.04 7.34
C GLU A 27 25.39 -13.78 7.40
N GLU A 28 25.66 -14.69 6.45
CA GLU A 28 27.02 -15.24 6.26
C GLU A 28 27.92 -14.26 5.50
N GLU A 29 28.85 -13.61 6.21
CA GLU A 29 30.03 -12.95 5.63
C GLU A 29 31.24 -13.91 5.62
N LEU A 30 32.12 -13.74 4.61
CA LEU A 30 33.21 -14.67 4.29
C LEU A 30 34.22 -14.89 5.43
N GLU A 31 34.74 -16.12 5.54
CA GLU A 31 36.20 -16.28 5.62
C GLU A 31 36.74 -17.59 4.99
N ILE A 32 38.05 -17.61 4.73
CA ILE A 32 38.71 -18.48 3.74
C ILE A 32 39.69 -19.44 4.43
N TYR A 33 39.72 -20.71 4.00
CA TYR A 33 40.89 -21.62 3.78
C TYR A 33 40.57 -23.09 4.12
N GLY A 34 40.86 -24.03 3.21
CA GLY A 34 40.83 -25.48 3.55
C GLY A 34 40.55 -26.47 2.40
N ARG A 35 41.37 -26.50 1.35
CA ARG A 35 41.25 -27.45 0.22
C ARG A 35 41.80 -28.85 0.59
N THR A 36 41.01 -29.93 0.44
CA THR A 36 41.45 -31.23 -0.11
C THR A 36 40.30 -32.08 -0.66
N ASN A 37 40.58 -32.77 -1.78
CA ASN A 37 39.68 -33.53 -2.66
C ASN A 37 39.15 -34.88 -2.12
N GLY A 38 38.15 -35.45 -2.81
CA GLY A 38 37.74 -36.87 -2.77
C GLY A 38 36.21 -37.01 -2.72
N GLU A 39 35.49 -36.96 -3.84
CA GLU A 39 35.11 -38.10 -4.72
C GLU A 39 34.23 -39.18 -4.07
N ASP A 40 33.07 -39.42 -4.70
CA ASP A 40 32.17 -40.58 -4.58
C ASP A 40 31.50 -40.87 -3.21
N SER A 41 30.28 -41.41 -3.12
CA SER A 41 29.16 -41.57 -4.07
C SER A 41 27.88 -41.81 -3.23
N ALA A 42 26.71 -41.70 -3.83
CA ALA A 42 25.43 -41.99 -3.15
C ALA A 42 25.30 -43.48 -2.78
N VAL A 43 24.35 -43.81 -1.87
CA VAL A 43 23.26 -44.81 -2.07
C VAL A 43 22.67 -45.32 -0.73
N TYR A 44 21.38 -44.98 -0.51
CA TYR A 44 20.30 -45.79 0.07
C TYR A 44 20.37 -46.47 1.48
N ASP A 45 19.48 -45.98 2.35
CA ASP A 45 18.21 -46.65 2.72
C ASP A 45 18.18 -47.81 3.75
N ARG A 46 17.36 -47.56 4.79
CA ARG A 46 16.47 -48.49 5.53
C ARG A 46 17.01 -49.58 6.47
N ARG A 47 16.28 -49.64 7.59
CA ARG A 47 15.98 -50.80 8.47
C ARG A 47 17.15 -51.35 9.29
N ASN A 48 16.99 -51.32 10.62
CA ASN A 48 16.26 -52.43 11.23
C ASN A 48 15.52 -52.03 12.52
N SER A 49 14.39 -52.69 12.77
CA SER A 49 13.69 -52.69 14.06
C SER A 49 14.11 -53.95 14.83
N HIS A 50 14.27 -53.89 16.16
CA HIS A 50 13.65 -54.84 17.11
C HIS A 50 14.11 -54.68 18.57
N SER A 51 13.12 -54.66 19.47
CA SER A 51 13.09 -55.41 20.75
C SER A 51 14.29 -55.36 21.71
N PHE A 52 14.07 -54.84 22.92
CA PHE A 52 13.89 -55.73 24.08
C PHE A 52 13.05 -55.08 25.19
N ALA A 53 12.26 -55.89 25.91
CA ALA A 53 11.29 -55.44 26.91
C ALA A 53 11.70 -55.84 28.33
N HIS A 54 11.37 -54.99 29.32
CA HIS A 54 11.31 -55.40 30.73
C HIS A 54 10.11 -54.80 31.48
N SER A 55 8.99 -55.52 31.39
CA SER A 55 8.11 -55.91 32.51
C SER A 55 7.90 -54.98 33.72
N LYS A 56 6.62 -54.65 33.97
CA LYS A 56 5.91 -55.10 35.18
C LYS A 56 4.39 -55.03 35.00
N SER A 57 3.68 -56.05 35.50
CA SER A 57 2.25 -56.27 35.28
C SER A 57 1.43 -56.10 36.57
N VAL A 58 0.25 -55.48 36.47
CA VAL A 58 -0.85 -55.56 37.45
C VAL A 58 -2.14 -55.89 36.70
N SER A 59 -3.01 -56.69 37.31
CA SER A 59 -4.01 -57.52 36.60
C SER A 59 -5.48 -57.11 36.85
N ARG A 60 -6.38 -57.57 35.96
CA ARG A 60 -7.88 -57.46 35.99
C ARG A 60 -8.43 -56.03 35.80
N SER A 61 -9.55 -55.80 35.09
CA SER A 61 -10.58 -56.66 34.48
C SER A 61 -11.12 -55.98 33.19
N PRO A 62 -12.00 -56.60 32.37
CA PRO A 62 -12.32 -56.11 31.02
C PRO A 62 -13.43 -55.05 31.00
N VAL A 63 -13.37 -54.12 30.03
CA VAL A 63 -14.54 -53.52 29.32
C VAL A 63 -14.07 -52.60 28.18
N ALA A 64 -14.74 -52.71 27.03
CA ALA A 64 -14.92 -51.76 25.92
C ALA A 64 -13.76 -51.01 25.23
N ASN A 65 -13.94 -50.83 23.92
CA ASN A 65 -13.29 -49.87 23.03
C ASN A 65 -13.12 -48.48 23.68
N GLY A 66 -11.96 -47.82 23.51
CA GLY A 66 -11.78 -46.48 24.07
C GLY A 66 -10.41 -45.80 23.97
N THR A 67 -9.65 -45.94 22.88
CA THR A 67 -8.46 -45.08 22.65
C THR A 67 -8.78 -43.76 21.96
N ASP A 68 -9.86 -43.69 21.17
CA ASP A 68 -10.29 -42.44 20.50
C ASP A 68 -10.83 -41.39 21.50
N SER A 69 -11.23 -41.80 22.72
CA SER A 69 -11.92 -40.91 23.66
C SER A 69 -11.08 -39.72 24.11
N ALA A 70 -9.76 -39.87 24.28
CA ALA A 70 -8.90 -38.77 24.71
C ALA A 70 -8.77 -37.70 23.63
N TYR A 71 -8.43 -38.12 22.40
CA TYR A 71 -8.33 -37.22 21.25
C TYR A 71 -9.69 -36.60 20.88
N ILE A 72 -10.80 -37.33 20.96
CA ILE A 72 -12.14 -36.77 20.74
C ILE A 72 -12.49 -35.72 21.81
N SER A 73 -12.14 -35.93 23.08
CA SER A 73 -12.34 -34.94 24.15
C SER A 73 -11.46 -33.70 23.99
N GLU A 74 -10.24 -33.85 23.50
CA GLU A 74 -9.30 -32.74 23.30
C GLU A 74 -9.66 -31.92 22.03
N ILE A 75 -10.01 -32.59 20.93
CA ILE A 75 -10.59 -31.96 19.73
C ILE A 75 -11.94 -31.28 20.07
N GLY A 76 -12.72 -31.85 20.97
CA GLY A 76 -13.94 -31.24 21.51
C GLY A 76 -13.66 -29.91 22.22
N GLN A 77 -12.67 -29.89 23.12
CA GLN A 77 -12.25 -28.67 23.82
C GLN A 77 -11.72 -27.60 22.86
N TYR A 78 -10.85 -27.95 21.91
CA TYR A 78 -10.38 -26.99 20.89
C TYR A 78 -11.53 -26.44 20.05
N LYS A 79 -12.54 -27.26 19.73
CA LYS A 79 -13.72 -26.82 18.99
C LYS A 79 -14.60 -25.85 19.78
N GLU A 80 -14.78 -26.08 21.08
CA GLU A 80 -15.49 -25.16 21.98
C GLU A 80 -14.72 -23.85 22.17
N GLU A 81 -13.40 -23.89 22.34
CA GLU A 81 -12.57 -22.68 22.45
C GLU A 81 -12.58 -21.86 21.15
N ILE A 82 -12.50 -22.51 19.98
CA ILE A 82 -12.68 -21.84 18.67
C ILE A 82 -14.07 -21.18 18.58
N GLN A 83 -15.14 -21.85 19.00
CA GLN A 83 -16.50 -21.29 18.95
C GLN A 83 -16.66 -20.10 19.90
N LYS A 84 -16.03 -20.15 21.07
CA LYS A 84 -15.99 -19.06 22.06
C LYS A 84 -15.16 -17.86 21.57
N LEU A 85 -14.02 -18.11 20.92
CA LEU A 85 -13.23 -17.09 20.25
C LEU A 85 -14.04 -16.42 19.13
N GLN A 86 -14.70 -17.18 18.26
CA GLN A 86 -15.59 -16.65 17.21
C GLN A 86 -16.75 -15.81 17.78
N ALA A 87 -17.32 -16.20 18.92
CA ALA A 87 -18.34 -15.41 19.60
C ALA A 87 -17.78 -14.07 20.12
N SER A 88 -16.59 -14.07 20.73
CA SER A 88 -15.91 -12.85 21.17
C SER A 88 -15.49 -11.95 20.01
N GLU A 89 -15.07 -12.53 18.88
CA GLU A 89 -14.76 -11.82 17.64
C GLU A 89 -15.99 -11.11 17.07
N ALA A 90 -17.15 -11.78 17.08
CA ALA A 90 -18.43 -11.19 16.68
C ALA A 90 -18.87 -10.04 17.61
N GLU A 91 -18.66 -10.18 18.92
CA GLU A 91 -18.94 -9.12 19.91
C GLU A 91 -18.02 -7.90 19.71
N ILE A 92 -16.71 -8.13 19.54
CA ILE A 92 -15.72 -7.07 19.25
C ILE A 92 -16.06 -6.37 17.92
N LYS A 93 -16.46 -7.12 16.88
CA LYS A 93 -16.92 -6.55 15.61
C LYS A 93 -18.18 -5.69 15.80
N ALA A 94 -19.18 -6.16 16.56
CA ALA A 94 -20.38 -5.39 16.87
C ALA A 94 -20.07 -4.10 17.66
N LEU A 95 -19.20 -4.18 18.67
CA LEU A 95 -18.72 -3.01 19.42
C LEU A 95 -17.98 -2.02 18.51
N SER A 96 -17.11 -2.49 17.61
CA SER A 96 -16.38 -1.62 16.68
C SER A 96 -17.31 -0.84 15.74
N VAL A 97 -18.38 -1.47 15.26
CA VAL A 97 -19.40 -0.82 14.41
C VAL A 97 -20.17 0.24 15.21
N ASN A 98 -20.47 -0.04 16.49
CA ASN A 98 -21.16 0.90 17.37
C ASN A 98 -20.26 2.12 17.70
N TYR A 99 -18.98 1.89 18.00
CA TYR A 99 -17.99 2.97 18.17
C TYR A 99 -17.81 3.80 16.90
N ALA A 100 -17.75 3.18 15.72
CA ALA A 100 -17.66 3.90 14.44
C ALA A 100 -18.91 4.76 14.16
N ALA A 101 -20.11 4.25 14.49
CA ALA A 101 -21.35 5.01 14.39
C ALA A 101 -21.38 6.21 15.36
N LEU A 102 -20.93 6.02 16.60
CA LEU A 102 -20.82 7.08 17.59
C LEU A 102 -19.78 8.14 17.18
N LEU A 103 -18.62 7.73 16.66
CA LEU A 103 -17.58 8.64 16.17
C LEU A 103 -18.13 9.54 15.06
N LYS A 104 -18.79 8.94 14.06
CA LYS A 104 -19.44 9.67 12.97
C LYS A 104 -20.52 10.64 13.49
N GLN A 105 -21.31 10.25 14.48
CA GLN A 105 -22.30 11.15 15.11
C GLN A 105 -21.62 12.36 15.79
N LYS A 106 -20.43 12.19 16.36
CA LYS A 106 -19.64 13.29 16.93
C LYS A 106 -19.04 14.20 15.85
N GLU A 107 -18.53 13.63 14.76
CA GLU A 107 -18.08 14.39 13.58
C GLU A 107 -19.22 15.24 12.99
N ASP A 108 -20.40 14.64 12.75
CA ASP A 108 -21.60 15.33 12.26
C ASP A 108 -22.06 16.46 13.22
N HIS A 109 -21.86 16.30 14.53
CA HIS A 109 -22.14 17.34 15.53
C HIS A 109 -21.13 18.49 15.47
N ILE A 110 -19.83 18.19 15.36
CA ILE A 110 -18.77 19.20 15.20
C ILE A 110 -18.95 19.99 13.91
N LEU A 111 -19.29 19.32 12.80
CA LEU A 111 -19.60 19.98 11.52
C LEU A 111 -20.79 20.95 11.64
N ARG A 112 -21.82 20.58 12.41
CA ARG A 112 -22.97 21.45 12.67
C ARG A 112 -22.60 22.68 13.50
N LEU A 113 -21.86 22.48 14.60
CA LEU A 113 -21.37 23.58 15.45
C LEU A 113 -20.43 24.52 14.70
N ASN A 114 -19.54 24.01 13.86
CA ASN A 114 -18.66 24.85 13.03
C ASN A 114 -19.44 25.69 12.00
N LYS A 115 -20.50 25.12 11.41
CA LYS A 115 -21.39 25.87 10.51
C LYS A 115 -22.15 26.97 11.26
N GLU A 116 -22.68 26.66 12.44
CA GLU A 116 -23.37 27.61 13.31
C GLU A 116 -22.45 28.74 13.79
N ASN A 117 -21.25 28.41 14.28
CA ASN A 117 -20.22 29.39 14.64
C ASN A 117 -19.82 30.29 13.46
N GLY A 118 -19.74 29.74 12.24
CA GLY A 118 -19.52 30.52 11.02
C GLY A 118 -20.64 31.53 10.76
N SER A 119 -21.91 31.10 10.87
CA SER A 119 -23.07 31.98 10.73
C SER A 119 -23.19 33.02 11.85
N LEU A 120 -22.88 32.65 13.10
CA LEU A 120 -22.84 33.57 14.24
C LEU A 120 -21.76 34.63 14.05
N LYS A 121 -20.55 34.25 13.61
CA LYS A 121 -19.48 35.19 13.29
C LYS A 121 -19.90 36.17 12.20
N GLN A 122 -20.53 35.69 11.12
CA GLN A 122 -21.04 36.53 10.03
C GLN A 122 -22.13 37.50 10.51
N ASN A 123 -23.05 37.07 11.39
CA ASN A 123 -24.04 37.95 12.01
C ASN A 123 -23.41 39.01 12.93
N LEU A 124 -22.34 38.66 13.65
CA LEU A 124 -21.62 39.56 14.54
C LEU A 124 -20.83 40.61 13.75
N GLU A 125 -20.22 40.21 12.62
CA GLU A 125 -19.61 41.13 11.65
C GLU A 125 -20.65 42.05 11.00
N ALA A 126 -21.81 41.54 10.60
CA ALA A 126 -22.90 42.34 10.01
C ALA A 126 -23.53 43.33 11.01
N THR A 127 -23.69 42.94 12.28
CA THR A 127 -24.16 43.85 13.34
C THR A 127 -23.12 44.90 13.69
N ASN A 128 -21.82 44.56 13.78
CA ASN A 128 -20.75 45.55 13.95
C ASN A 128 -20.64 46.53 12.76
N ALA A 129 -20.82 46.05 11.52
CA ALA A 129 -20.90 46.91 10.33
C ALA A 129 -22.10 47.88 10.41
N SER A 130 -23.26 47.40 10.87
CA SER A 130 -24.46 48.23 11.07
C SER A 130 -24.27 49.25 12.21
N LEU A 131 -23.62 48.86 13.31
CA LEU A 131 -23.38 49.72 14.47
C LEU A 131 -22.33 50.82 14.15
N SER A 132 -21.30 50.48 13.38
CA SER A 132 -20.30 51.45 12.90
C SER A 132 -20.86 52.41 11.85
N ALA A 133 -21.75 51.96 10.96
CA ALA A 133 -22.51 52.83 10.07
C ALA A 133 -23.39 53.83 10.85
N SER A 134 -24.15 53.35 11.84
CA SER A 134 -24.98 54.20 12.72
C SER A 134 -24.14 55.22 13.52
N ARG A 135 -22.97 54.81 14.03
CA ARG A 135 -22.04 55.73 14.72
C ARG A 135 -21.48 56.82 13.81
N ASN A 136 -21.34 56.55 12.51
CA ASN A 136 -20.89 57.54 11.52
C ASN A 136 -22.00 58.54 11.14
N GLU A 137 -23.28 58.15 11.12
CA GLU A 137 -24.39 59.10 11.01
C GLU A 137 -24.55 59.96 12.28
N GLY A 138 -24.45 59.35 13.47
CA GLY A 138 -24.49 60.07 14.74
C GLY A 138 -23.40 61.13 14.89
N SER A 139 -22.25 60.95 14.22
CA SER A 139 -21.15 61.93 14.23
C SER A 139 -21.32 63.12 13.27
N ARG A 140 -22.35 63.13 12.39
CA ARG A 140 -22.62 64.27 11.48
C ARG A 140 -23.56 65.32 12.07
N ILE A 141 -24.17 65.08 13.22
CA ILE A 141 -25.06 66.03 13.91
C ILE A 141 -24.45 66.41 15.28
N SER A 142 -23.23 66.97 15.26
CA SER A 142 -22.56 67.46 16.47
C SER A 142 -21.76 68.75 16.22
N SER A 143 -22.47 69.80 15.81
CA SER A 143 -21.94 71.16 15.82
C SER A 143 -23.05 72.20 16.06
N ASN A 144 -23.67 72.17 17.24
CA ASN A 144 -24.22 73.38 17.87
C ASN A 144 -24.45 73.13 19.37
N GLY A 145 -23.80 73.95 20.20
CA GLY A 145 -23.79 73.77 21.64
C GLY A 145 -25.04 74.28 22.38
N THR A 146 -25.25 73.70 23.54
CA THR A 146 -25.68 74.39 24.78
C THR A 146 -27.16 74.81 24.92
N SER A 147 -27.99 74.87 23.88
CA SER A 147 -29.41 75.26 24.06
C SER A 147 -30.40 74.10 24.32
N ARG A 148 -30.11 72.86 23.92
CA ARG A 148 -31.10 71.74 23.99
C ARG A 148 -31.00 70.83 25.22
N ALA A 149 -30.10 71.12 26.16
CA ALA A 149 -29.89 70.31 27.36
C ALA A 149 -30.99 70.48 28.43
N LYS A 150 -31.80 71.55 28.37
CA LYS A 150 -32.92 71.79 29.31
C LYS A 150 -34.27 71.28 28.81
N GLU A 151 -34.44 71.14 27.50
CA GLU A 151 -35.70 70.70 26.89
C GLU A 151 -35.84 69.16 26.87
N LEU A 152 -34.71 68.43 26.82
CA LEU A 152 -34.69 66.96 26.92
C LEU A 152 -34.86 66.43 28.35
N ALA A 153 -34.65 67.25 29.39
CA ALA A 153 -34.84 66.83 30.78
C ALA A 153 -36.33 66.58 31.10
N VAL A 154 -37.23 67.39 30.54
CA VAL A 154 -38.69 67.27 30.76
C VAL A 154 -39.29 66.05 30.02
N LEU A 155 -38.74 65.69 28.86
CA LEU A 155 -39.16 64.51 28.10
C LEU A 155 -38.60 63.18 28.64
N MET A 156 -37.68 63.22 29.62
CA MET A 156 -37.04 62.02 30.15
C MET A 156 -37.84 61.36 31.30
N GLU A 157 -38.72 62.11 31.98
CA GLU A 157 -39.62 61.56 33.01
C GLU A 157 -40.90 60.94 32.43
N GLU A 158 -41.41 61.44 31.30
CA GLU A 158 -42.67 60.96 30.71
C GLU A 158 -42.53 59.59 30.00
N LYS A 159 -41.30 59.10 29.81
CA LYS A 159 -41.02 57.81 29.14
C LYS A 159 -40.52 56.69 30.07
N ASN A 160 -40.76 56.82 31.38
CA ASN A 160 -40.61 55.72 32.34
C ASN A 160 -41.81 54.75 32.36
N GLY A 161 -42.84 54.99 31.54
CA GLY A 161 -43.82 53.98 31.16
C GLY A 161 -43.46 53.30 29.84
N HIS A 162 -43.68 51.98 29.77
CA HIS A 162 -43.55 51.08 28.60
C HIS A 162 -42.19 50.36 28.39
N ALA A 163 -42.08 49.19 29.03
CA ALA A 163 -41.63 47.91 28.47
C ALA A 163 -40.19 47.74 27.90
N GLY A 164 -39.28 48.72 27.98
CA GLY A 164 -37.93 48.58 27.39
C GLY A 164 -36.86 47.87 28.25
N ALA A 165 -36.88 48.05 29.59
CA ALA A 165 -35.74 47.71 30.45
C ALA A 165 -35.58 46.21 30.78
N GLY A 166 -36.60 45.38 30.53
CA GLY A 166 -36.56 43.94 30.78
C GLY A 166 -35.73 43.16 29.75
N HIS A 167 -35.64 43.66 28.50
CA HIS A 167 -35.01 42.92 27.41
C HIS A 167 -33.48 42.93 27.55
N THR A 168 -32.86 44.11 27.65
CA THR A 168 -31.41 44.26 27.78
C THR A 168 -30.84 43.60 29.05
N THR A 169 -31.59 43.64 30.16
CA THR A 169 -31.20 42.95 31.40
C THR A 169 -31.36 41.43 31.33
N SER A 170 -32.27 40.93 30.47
CA SER A 170 -32.39 39.49 30.19
C SER A 170 -31.28 38.98 29.27
N GLU A 171 -30.90 39.74 28.24
CA GLU A 171 -29.82 39.39 27.30
C GLU A 171 -28.47 39.34 28.00
N ILE A 172 -28.15 40.33 28.85
CA ILE A 172 -26.92 40.33 29.67
C ILE A 172 -26.88 39.12 30.61
N ARG A 173 -28.03 38.70 31.17
CA ARG A 173 -28.11 37.51 32.02
C ARG A 173 -27.87 36.23 31.21
N GLN A 174 -28.40 36.14 30.00
CA GLN A 174 -28.24 34.99 29.11
C GLN A 174 -26.79 34.84 28.65
N LEU A 175 -26.16 35.92 28.17
CA LEU A 175 -24.74 35.93 27.81
C LEU A 175 -23.83 35.58 29.00
N LYS A 176 -24.22 35.97 30.22
CA LYS A 176 -23.47 35.59 31.43
C LYS A 176 -23.59 34.10 31.76
N MET A 177 -24.76 33.49 31.57
CA MET A 177 -24.93 32.03 31.72
C MET A 177 -24.17 31.26 30.63
N GLU A 178 -24.17 31.75 29.40
CA GLU A 178 -23.46 31.15 28.28
C GLU A 178 -21.94 31.21 28.46
N LEU A 179 -21.41 32.34 28.94
CA LEU A 179 -20.00 32.47 29.29
C LEU A 179 -19.57 31.52 30.43
N GLU A 180 -20.45 31.30 31.42
CA GLU A 180 -20.18 30.34 32.50
C GLU A 180 -20.21 28.88 31.99
N LEU A 181 -21.16 28.56 31.11
CA LEU A 181 -21.23 27.26 30.43
C LEU A 181 -19.97 26.98 29.57
N GLU A 182 -19.44 27.99 28.88
CA GLU A 182 -18.18 27.84 28.13
C GLU A 182 -16.96 27.68 29.06
N ARG A 183 -16.95 28.32 30.24
CA ARG A 183 -15.92 28.07 31.27
C ARG A 183 -15.98 26.64 31.79
N ASP A 184 -17.16 26.12 32.09
CA ASP A 184 -17.35 24.73 32.53
C ASP A 184 -16.91 23.72 31.45
N LYS A 185 -17.23 24.00 30.17
CA LYS A 185 -16.75 23.20 29.03
C LYS A 185 -15.22 23.21 28.93
N LEU A 186 -14.59 24.37 29.09
CA LEU A 186 -13.14 24.51 29.02
C LEU A 186 -12.45 23.82 30.21
N ALA A 187 -13.01 23.92 31.42
CA ALA A 187 -12.55 23.18 32.58
C ALA A 187 -12.66 21.65 32.40
N ASN A 188 -13.77 21.17 31.81
CA ASN A 188 -13.94 19.75 31.49
C ASN A 188 -12.94 19.28 30.42
N ALA A 189 -12.66 20.11 29.41
CA ALA A 189 -11.65 19.81 28.39
C ALA A 189 -10.23 19.73 28.97
N LEU A 190 -9.86 20.63 29.89
CA LEU A 190 -8.59 20.58 30.62
C LEU A 190 -8.47 19.31 31.49
N LEU A 191 -9.53 18.95 32.21
CA LEU A 191 -9.56 17.72 33.02
C LEU A 191 -9.34 16.48 32.14
N ARG A 192 -10.05 16.36 31.02
CA ARG A 192 -9.87 15.26 30.06
C ARG A 192 -8.49 15.22 29.43
N PHE A 193 -7.88 16.38 29.16
CA PHE A 193 -6.51 16.45 28.66
C PHE A 193 -5.51 15.94 29.72
N GLN A 194 -5.71 16.29 30.99
CA GLN A 194 -4.90 15.79 32.10
C GLN A 194 -5.08 14.27 32.30
N GLU A 195 -6.31 13.75 32.22
CA GLU A 195 -6.60 12.32 32.26
C GLU A 195 -5.96 11.57 31.10
N ALA A 196 -6.06 12.10 29.87
CA ALA A 196 -5.42 11.52 28.69
C ALA A 196 -3.89 11.49 28.81
N ASN A 197 -3.27 12.51 29.43
CA ASN A 197 -1.82 12.49 29.71
C ASN A 197 -1.45 11.42 30.73
N LYS A 198 -2.22 11.24 31.82
CA LYS A 198 -1.98 10.15 32.78
C LYS A 198 -2.12 8.76 32.15
N VAL A 199 -3.11 8.57 31.28
CA VAL A 199 -3.30 7.32 30.53
C VAL A 199 -2.16 7.09 29.54
N LYS A 200 -1.65 8.14 28.90
CA LYS A 200 -0.45 8.06 28.06
C LYS A 200 0.79 7.67 28.87
N GLU A 201 0.99 8.25 30.05
CA GLU A 201 2.09 7.91 30.96
C GLU A 201 2.01 6.44 31.40
N SER A 202 0.83 5.94 31.81
CA SER A 202 0.66 4.53 32.17
C SER A 202 0.91 3.57 31.00
N PHE A 203 0.49 3.92 29.77
CA PHE A 203 0.83 3.12 28.58
C PHE A 203 2.34 3.12 28.28
N GLN A 204 3.05 4.22 28.56
CA GLN A 204 4.52 4.25 28.41
C GLN A 204 5.22 3.38 29.46
N GLU A 205 4.70 3.33 30.69
CA GLU A 205 5.20 2.42 31.74
C GLU A 205 4.92 0.95 31.40
N GLU A 206 3.71 0.62 30.94
CA GLU A 206 3.33 -0.73 30.51
C GLU A 206 4.19 -1.21 29.32
N LEU A 207 4.42 -0.36 28.31
CA LEU A 207 5.34 -0.65 27.20
C LEU A 207 6.78 -0.90 27.69
N LYS A 208 7.24 -0.15 28.69
CA LYS A 208 8.58 -0.34 29.27
C LYS A 208 8.67 -1.67 30.04
N LEU A 209 7.63 -2.02 30.80
CA LEU A 209 7.56 -3.25 31.58
C LEU A 209 7.47 -4.48 30.67
N LEU A 210 6.61 -4.44 29.65
CA LEU A 210 6.51 -5.48 28.62
C LEU A 210 7.81 -5.65 27.84
N LYS A 211 8.53 -4.56 27.54
CA LYS A 211 9.86 -4.66 26.92
C LYS A 211 10.85 -5.39 27.84
N MET A 212 10.87 -5.07 29.14
CA MET A 212 11.76 -5.73 30.10
C MET A 212 11.44 -7.22 30.26
N GLU A 213 10.17 -7.62 30.21
CA GLU A 213 9.80 -9.04 30.24
C GLU A 213 10.23 -9.76 28.96
N ARG A 214 9.99 -9.20 27.77
CA ARG A 214 10.48 -9.78 26.51
C ARG A 214 12.01 -9.90 26.48
N ASP A 215 12.73 -8.89 26.95
CA ASP A 215 14.21 -8.92 27.01
C ASP A 215 14.70 -10.04 27.96
N LYS A 216 13.95 -10.32 29.04
CA LYS A 216 14.18 -11.44 29.97
C LYS A 216 13.85 -12.79 29.35
N GLU A 217 12.67 -12.97 28.76
CA GLU A 217 12.28 -14.20 28.04
C GLU A 217 13.29 -14.55 26.94
N MET A 218 13.71 -13.56 26.15
CA MET A 218 14.77 -13.72 25.14
C MET A 218 16.12 -14.11 25.78
N SER A 219 16.42 -13.70 27.01
CA SER A 219 17.63 -14.15 27.72
C SER A 219 17.51 -15.61 28.20
N GLU A 220 16.33 -16.03 28.67
CA GLU A 220 16.06 -17.41 29.08
C GLU A 220 16.10 -18.38 27.89
N ILE A 221 15.48 -18.02 26.75
CA ILE A 221 15.52 -18.79 25.50
C ILE A 221 16.96 -18.93 24.98
N ARG A 222 17.76 -17.84 24.98
CA ARG A 222 19.18 -17.90 24.57
C ARG A 222 20.01 -18.82 25.48
N ASN A 223 19.73 -18.82 26.78
CA ASN A 223 20.40 -19.73 27.71
C ASN A 223 20.00 -21.18 27.46
N GLU A 224 18.70 -21.49 27.28
CA GLU A 224 18.26 -22.85 26.99
C GLU A 224 18.81 -23.36 25.64
N LEU A 225 18.81 -22.52 24.59
CA LEU A 225 19.41 -22.85 23.31
C LEU A 225 20.90 -23.23 23.46
N ASN A 226 21.66 -22.45 24.25
CA ASN A 226 23.06 -22.72 24.49
C ASN A 226 23.28 -24.06 25.24
N GLU A 227 22.43 -24.37 26.23
CA GLU A 227 22.44 -25.68 26.90
C GLU A 227 22.09 -26.84 25.94
N LYS A 228 21.11 -26.68 25.03
CA LYS A 228 20.83 -27.70 23.99
C LYS A 228 22.02 -27.87 23.05
N VAL A 229 22.69 -26.79 22.64
CA VAL A 229 23.91 -26.85 21.80
C VAL A 229 25.04 -27.59 22.51
N LEU A 230 25.20 -27.41 23.82
CA LEU A 230 26.17 -28.16 24.62
C LEU A 230 25.81 -29.65 24.72
N GLU A 231 24.55 -29.99 24.95
CA GLU A 231 24.11 -31.39 24.99
C GLU A 231 24.22 -32.07 23.61
N ILE A 232 23.91 -31.37 22.51
CA ILE A 232 24.15 -31.86 21.14
C ILE A 232 25.64 -32.15 20.92
N LYS A 233 26.54 -31.22 21.28
CA LYS A 233 28.00 -31.44 21.18
C LYS A 233 28.46 -32.65 21.99
N ARG A 234 27.91 -32.84 23.20
CA ARG A 234 28.19 -34.00 24.04
C ARG A 234 27.68 -35.30 23.42
N LEU A 235 26.45 -35.32 22.90
CA LEU A 235 25.87 -36.48 22.22
C LEU A 235 26.63 -36.83 20.95
N GLN A 236 27.15 -35.84 20.21
CA GLN A 236 28.00 -36.05 19.03
C GLN A 236 29.32 -36.75 19.42
N ILE A 237 29.97 -36.32 20.50
CA ILE A 237 31.19 -36.98 21.01
C ILE A 237 30.89 -38.42 21.44
N GLU A 238 29.76 -38.65 22.09
CA GLU A 238 29.31 -39.97 22.56
C GLU A 238 28.78 -40.89 21.43
N LEU A 239 28.42 -40.32 20.28
CA LEU A 239 28.14 -41.06 19.04
C LEU A 239 29.45 -41.51 18.40
N ASN A 240 30.37 -40.59 18.13
CA ASN A 240 31.68 -40.89 17.54
C ASN A 240 32.44 -41.93 18.37
N ARG A 241 32.43 -41.82 19.70
CA ARG A 241 33.03 -42.82 20.61
C ARG A 241 32.46 -44.23 20.41
N ARG A 242 31.15 -44.35 20.15
CA ARG A 242 30.50 -45.65 19.91
C ARG A 242 30.77 -46.18 18.50
N GLU A 243 30.82 -45.31 17.50
CA GLU A 243 31.22 -45.68 16.14
C GLU A 243 32.68 -46.20 16.12
N ASP A 244 33.61 -45.54 16.82
CA ASP A 244 34.99 -45.99 16.99
C ASP A 244 35.08 -47.35 17.71
N GLU A 245 34.27 -47.57 18.76
CA GLU A 245 34.22 -48.86 19.47
C GLU A 245 33.62 -49.98 18.63
N GLU A 246 32.56 -49.71 17.84
CA GLU A 246 31.94 -50.69 16.95
C GLU A 246 32.85 -51.04 15.76
N ALA A 247 33.54 -50.04 15.20
CA ALA A 247 34.62 -50.24 14.23
C ALA A 247 35.79 -51.06 14.82
N GLY A 248 36.19 -50.79 16.06
CA GLY A 248 37.21 -51.57 16.77
C GLY A 248 36.80 -53.04 16.94
N ASN A 249 35.59 -53.29 17.46
CA ASN A 249 35.06 -54.63 17.69
C ASN A 249 34.93 -55.46 16.40
N THR A 250 34.47 -54.83 15.30
CA THR A 250 34.38 -55.50 14.00
C THR A 250 35.75 -55.80 13.40
N VAL A 251 36.71 -54.88 13.50
CA VAL A 251 38.11 -55.10 13.09
C VAL A 251 38.75 -56.23 13.90
N ASP A 252 38.55 -56.30 15.21
CA ASP A 252 39.13 -57.36 16.04
C ASP A 252 38.47 -58.73 15.81
N SER A 253 37.17 -58.76 15.54
CA SER A 253 36.47 -59.99 15.09
C SER A 253 37.04 -60.53 13.77
N LEU A 254 37.22 -59.65 12.77
CA LEU A 254 37.88 -60.00 11.51
C LEU A 254 39.33 -60.43 11.72
N ARG A 255 40.07 -59.77 12.62
CA ARG A 255 41.46 -60.10 12.96
C ARG A 255 41.56 -61.49 13.60
N SER A 256 40.58 -61.88 14.43
CA SER A 256 40.47 -63.24 14.98
C SER A 256 40.17 -64.26 13.88
N GLN A 257 39.17 -64.03 13.02
CA GLN A 257 38.86 -64.93 11.91
C GLN A 257 40.06 -65.13 10.96
N ILE A 258 40.81 -64.06 10.67
CA ILE A 258 42.05 -64.13 9.88
C ILE A 258 43.11 -64.98 10.59
N ALA A 259 43.23 -64.90 11.92
CA ALA A 259 44.16 -65.73 12.69
C ALA A 259 43.76 -67.21 12.66
N ASP A 260 42.47 -67.52 12.80
CA ASP A 260 41.93 -68.88 12.72
C ASP A 260 42.09 -69.48 11.31
N LEU A 261 41.71 -68.76 10.26
CA LEU A 261 41.93 -69.15 8.86
C LEU A 261 43.43 -69.34 8.54
N LYS A 262 44.31 -68.51 9.11
CA LYS A 262 45.76 -68.66 8.94
C LYS A 262 46.28 -69.92 9.63
N LYS A 263 45.77 -70.25 10.81
CA LYS A 263 46.07 -71.50 11.53
C LYS A 263 45.58 -72.72 10.73
N GLU A 264 44.35 -72.68 10.23
CA GLU A 264 43.79 -73.73 9.37
C GLU A 264 44.60 -73.92 8.08
N ASN A 265 45.02 -72.84 7.43
CA ASN A 265 45.88 -72.90 6.23
C ASN A 265 47.27 -73.50 6.55
N THR A 266 47.80 -73.29 7.76
CA THR A 266 49.03 -73.99 8.20
C THR A 266 48.81 -75.49 8.45
N THR A 267 47.69 -75.89 9.07
CA THR A 267 47.40 -77.33 9.26
C THR A 267 47.13 -78.03 7.93
N LEU A 268 46.36 -77.42 7.03
CA LEU A 268 46.15 -77.91 5.66
C LEU A 268 47.46 -77.94 4.85
N LYS A 269 48.44 -77.08 5.15
CA LYS A 269 49.79 -77.18 4.55
C LYS A 269 50.53 -78.43 4.99
N VAL A 270 50.49 -78.72 6.29
CA VAL A 270 51.15 -79.90 6.86
C VAL A 270 50.47 -81.17 6.35
N GLU A 271 49.14 -81.25 6.40
CA GLU A 271 48.38 -82.38 5.87
C GLU A 271 48.62 -82.60 4.37
N LYS A 272 48.68 -81.52 3.57
CA LYS A 272 49.07 -81.62 2.15
C LYS A 272 50.48 -82.20 2.00
N ASN A 273 51.46 -81.70 2.77
CA ASN A 273 52.84 -82.18 2.70
C ASN A 273 52.96 -83.66 3.14
N ASP A 274 52.21 -84.08 4.15
CA ASP A 274 52.17 -85.47 4.63
C ASP A 274 51.51 -86.40 3.59
N LEU A 275 50.44 -85.95 2.94
CA LEU A 275 49.81 -86.67 1.81
C LEU A 275 50.71 -86.70 0.57
N GLU A 276 51.46 -85.64 0.28
CA GLU A 276 52.43 -85.56 -0.80
C GLU A 276 53.63 -86.50 -0.55
N ALA A 277 54.10 -86.59 0.70
CA ALA A 277 55.09 -87.59 1.12
C ALA A 277 54.54 -89.03 1.08
N ALA A 278 53.27 -89.25 1.42
CA ALA A 278 52.63 -90.56 1.28
C ALA A 278 52.44 -90.96 -0.20
N LEU A 279 52.15 -90.00 -1.08
CA LEU A 279 52.09 -90.18 -2.52
C LEU A 279 53.45 -90.49 -3.13
N GLU A 280 54.50 -89.77 -2.76
CA GLU A 280 55.84 -90.04 -3.27
C GLU A 280 56.37 -91.39 -2.75
N LYS A 281 56.07 -91.77 -1.49
CA LYS A 281 56.32 -93.11 -0.97
C LYS A 281 55.56 -94.22 -1.73
N SER A 282 54.34 -93.95 -2.19
CA SER A 282 53.56 -94.84 -3.06
C SER A 282 54.14 -94.93 -4.49
N ARG A 283 54.80 -93.86 -4.94
CA ARG A 283 55.47 -93.76 -6.23
C ARG A 283 56.83 -94.47 -6.22
N GLU A 284 57.60 -94.33 -5.15
CA GLU A 284 58.82 -95.09 -4.85
C GLU A 284 58.52 -96.59 -4.77
N SER A 285 57.41 -97.01 -4.15
CA SER A 285 56.99 -98.42 -4.12
C SER A 285 56.52 -99.00 -5.47
N SER A 286 56.55 -98.21 -6.55
CA SER A 286 55.99 -98.57 -7.86
C SER A 286 57.02 -98.62 -9.00
N THR A 287 58.32 -98.84 -8.71
CA THR A 287 59.38 -98.84 -9.75
C THR A 287 60.40 -100.00 -9.68
N GLU A 288 59.96 -101.25 -9.58
CA GLU A 288 60.79 -102.40 -10.00
C GLU A 288 59.99 -103.45 -10.82
N LYS A 289 60.66 -104.20 -11.71
CA LYS A 289 60.07 -104.78 -12.94
C LYS A 289 60.03 -106.32 -12.98
N ILE A 290 59.12 -106.86 -13.83
CA ILE A 290 59.08 -108.21 -14.47
C ILE A 290 58.30 -109.35 -13.77
N SER A 291 57.04 -109.58 -14.22
CA SER A 291 56.45 -110.79 -14.89
C SER A 291 57.06 -112.21 -14.71
N PRO A 292 56.34 -113.36 -14.91
CA PRO A 292 54.88 -113.64 -15.00
C PRO A 292 54.37 -114.88 -14.17
N ASP A 293 53.05 -115.14 -14.29
CA ASP A 293 52.37 -116.47 -14.41
C ASP A 293 51.51 -117.05 -13.23
N ALA A 294 50.56 -117.93 -13.61
CA ALA A 294 49.75 -118.89 -12.83
C ALA A 294 48.47 -118.45 -12.06
N SER A 295 47.40 -118.14 -12.81
CA SER A 295 46.04 -118.77 -12.78
C SER A 295 45.16 -118.95 -11.52
N HIS A 296 43.84 -119.08 -11.80
CA HIS A 296 42.73 -119.69 -10.99
C HIS A 296 42.03 -118.73 -9.98
N ILE A 297 40.70 -118.67 -9.81
CA ILE A 297 39.56 -119.59 -10.12
C ILE A 297 38.41 -118.87 -10.86
N GLN A 298 37.60 -119.63 -11.63
CA GLN A 298 36.44 -119.15 -12.41
C GLN A 298 35.07 -119.51 -11.78
N ASN A 299 34.02 -118.86 -12.27
CA ASN A 299 32.60 -119.24 -12.07
C ASN A 299 32.14 -120.38 -13.02
N LYS A 300 31.00 -120.98 -12.66
CA LYS A 300 29.98 -121.71 -13.48
C LYS A 300 29.95 -123.25 -13.55
N ASP A 301 28.76 -123.75 -13.18
CA ASP A 301 27.85 -124.70 -13.86
C ASP A 301 28.27 -126.13 -14.26
N SER A 302 27.41 -127.08 -13.81
CA SER A 302 26.88 -128.27 -14.52
C SER A 302 27.54 -129.67 -14.44
N LEU A 303 26.77 -130.58 -13.79
CA LEU A 303 26.39 -131.97 -14.17
C LEU A 303 27.38 -133.18 -14.17
N SER A 304 26.76 -134.37 -14.02
CA SER A 304 27.25 -135.77 -14.05
C SER A 304 28.15 -136.20 -12.88
N GLU A 305 27.87 -137.23 -12.05
CA GLU A 305 27.27 -138.59 -12.18
C GLU A 305 28.34 -139.71 -12.28
N ILE A 306 28.01 -140.91 -11.76
CA ILE A 306 28.80 -142.16 -11.63
C ILE A 306 29.58 -142.29 -10.30
N VAL A 307 29.55 -143.40 -9.53
CA VAL A 307 28.52 -144.44 -9.23
C VAL A 307 29.09 -145.38 -8.12
N ASP A 308 28.22 -146.15 -7.46
CA ASP A 308 28.51 -147.29 -6.54
C ASP A 308 29.21 -146.99 -5.19
N SER A 309 28.88 -147.64 -4.07
CA SER A 309 27.76 -148.54 -3.68
C SER A 309 27.75 -148.54 -2.12
N SER A 310 26.70 -148.84 -1.35
CA SER A 310 25.46 -149.57 -1.61
C SER A 310 24.45 -149.41 -0.45
N ARG A 311 23.14 -149.54 -0.72
CA ARG A 311 22.15 -150.26 0.14
C ARG A 311 21.75 -149.70 1.54
N SER A 312 20.77 -148.77 1.58
CA SER A 312 19.43 -149.01 2.17
C SER A 312 18.47 -147.80 2.03
N SER A 313 17.18 -148.05 1.77
CA SER A 313 16.08 -147.08 1.65
C SER A 313 15.91 -146.20 2.92
N PRO A 314 15.50 -144.91 2.81
CA PRO A 314 14.06 -144.59 2.62
C PRO A 314 13.75 -143.29 1.83
N GLY A 315 13.61 -143.37 0.50
CA GLY A 315 13.38 -142.20 -0.39
C GLY A 315 11.95 -141.65 -0.46
N LYS A 316 11.29 -141.40 0.68
CA LYS A 316 9.98 -140.70 0.73
C LYS A 316 9.98 -139.53 1.70
N GLU A 317 10.61 -139.69 2.85
CA GLU A 317 10.55 -138.70 3.94
C GLU A 317 11.41 -137.47 3.64
N ASP A 318 12.56 -137.62 2.98
CA ASP A 318 13.39 -136.49 2.54
C ASP A 318 12.70 -135.62 1.47
N MET A 319 11.91 -136.24 0.59
CA MET A 319 11.12 -135.53 -0.42
C MET A 319 9.96 -134.77 0.24
N GLU A 320 9.27 -135.40 1.19
CA GLU A 320 8.23 -134.77 2.00
C GLU A 320 8.79 -133.58 2.80
N GLN A 321 9.95 -133.75 3.46
CA GLN A 321 10.66 -132.68 4.17
C GLN A 321 11.10 -131.55 3.23
N SER A 322 11.58 -131.85 2.03
CA SER A 322 11.95 -130.84 1.04
C SER A 322 10.74 -130.05 0.52
N ILE A 323 9.59 -130.70 0.34
CA ILE A 323 8.32 -130.04 -0.05
C ILE A 323 7.80 -129.18 1.10
N GLN A 324 7.85 -129.67 2.34
CA GLN A 324 7.49 -128.90 3.54
C GLN A 324 8.39 -127.68 3.73
N LYS A 325 9.71 -127.82 3.50
CA LYS A 325 10.66 -126.71 3.52
C LYS A 325 10.35 -125.68 2.43
N LEU A 326 10.15 -126.10 1.19
CA LEU A 326 9.75 -125.20 0.09
C LEU A 326 8.43 -124.48 0.38
N ASN A 327 7.44 -125.16 0.95
CA ASN A 327 6.18 -124.52 1.37
C ASN A 327 6.40 -123.50 2.50
N LYS A 328 7.27 -123.80 3.47
CA LYS A 328 7.63 -122.86 4.54
C LYS A 328 8.31 -121.63 3.96
N ASP A 329 9.38 -121.81 3.20
CA ASP A 329 10.15 -120.73 2.57
C ASP A 329 9.24 -119.85 1.66
N LEU A 330 8.32 -120.48 0.91
CA LEU A 330 7.32 -119.78 0.09
C LEU A 330 6.26 -119.04 0.92
N SER A 331 5.88 -119.55 2.09
CA SER A 331 4.98 -118.85 3.02
C SER A 331 5.65 -117.65 3.70
N GLU A 332 6.94 -117.76 4.02
CA GLU A 332 7.74 -116.67 4.58
C GLU A 332 7.97 -115.58 3.54
N ALA A 333 8.35 -115.94 2.30
CA ALA A 333 8.45 -115.00 1.18
C ALA A 333 7.12 -114.28 0.88
N ARG A 334 5.98 -114.99 0.95
CA ARG A 334 4.64 -114.35 0.84
C ARG A 334 4.40 -113.35 1.97
N ARG A 335 4.67 -113.73 3.22
CA ARG A 335 4.53 -112.85 4.39
C ARG A 335 5.46 -111.63 4.32
N GLU A 336 6.66 -111.77 3.78
CA GLU A 336 7.59 -110.65 3.57
C GLU A 336 7.15 -109.73 2.44
N ARG A 337 6.70 -110.29 1.30
CA ARG A 337 6.05 -109.51 0.23
C ARG A 337 4.86 -108.73 0.78
N ASP A 338 4.01 -109.34 1.61
CA ASP A 338 2.82 -108.69 2.15
C ASP A 338 3.18 -107.59 3.16
N LYS A 339 4.23 -107.76 3.98
CA LYS A 339 4.82 -106.67 4.77
C LYS A 339 5.36 -105.55 3.87
N ALA A 340 6.09 -105.87 2.81
CA ALA A 340 6.65 -104.89 1.89
C ALA A 340 5.53 -104.08 1.19
N LEU A 341 4.44 -104.74 0.78
CA LEU A 341 3.24 -104.08 0.26
C LEU A 341 2.54 -103.19 1.29
N GLN A 342 2.52 -103.58 2.57
CA GLN A 342 2.02 -102.72 3.65
C GLN A 342 2.92 -101.49 3.87
N GLN A 343 4.25 -101.64 3.84
CA GLN A 343 5.16 -100.50 3.96
C GLN A 343 5.11 -99.59 2.72
N LEU A 344 4.98 -100.15 1.52
CA LEU A 344 4.77 -99.40 0.28
C LEU A 344 3.47 -98.59 0.34
N THR A 345 2.39 -99.20 0.83
CA THR A 345 1.10 -98.51 1.04
C THR A 345 1.23 -97.38 2.05
N ARG A 346 1.91 -97.59 3.19
CA ARG A 346 2.17 -96.52 4.18
C ARG A 346 3.02 -95.39 3.61
N LEU A 347 4.09 -95.71 2.89
CA LEU A 347 4.97 -94.70 2.28
C LEU A 347 4.22 -93.90 1.21
N LYS A 348 3.39 -94.56 0.39
CA LYS A 348 2.53 -93.90 -0.59
C LYS A 348 1.51 -92.98 0.08
N GLN A 349 0.88 -93.43 1.17
CA GLN A 349 -0.08 -92.62 1.93
C GLN A 349 0.60 -91.38 2.54
N HIS A 350 1.76 -91.56 3.19
CA HIS A 350 2.54 -90.45 3.75
C HIS A 350 3.05 -89.49 2.66
N LEU A 351 3.42 -89.98 1.47
CA LEU A 351 3.78 -89.13 0.34
C LEU A 351 2.59 -88.30 -0.14
N LEU A 352 1.39 -88.90 -0.21
CA LEU A 352 0.17 -88.21 -0.63
C LEU A 352 -0.30 -87.19 0.42
N GLU A 353 -0.24 -87.54 1.71
CA GLU A 353 -0.54 -86.63 2.82
C GLU A 353 0.43 -85.44 2.82
N LYS A 354 1.74 -85.69 2.64
CA LYS A 354 2.72 -84.63 2.50
C LYS A 354 2.50 -83.77 1.25
N GLU A 355 2.17 -84.38 0.11
CA GLU A 355 1.86 -83.64 -1.12
C GLU A 355 0.61 -82.75 -0.94
N SER A 356 -0.40 -83.21 -0.18
CA SER A 356 -1.55 -82.37 0.17
C SER A 356 -1.22 -81.26 1.17
N GLU A 357 -0.37 -81.51 2.17
CA GLU A 357 0.06 -80.50 3.15
C GLU A 357 0.95 -79.42 2.50
N ASP A 358 1.89 -79.83 1.63
CA ASP A 358 2.69 -78.92 0.81
C ASP A 358 1.80 -78.12 -0.17
N SER A 359 0.71 -78.71 -0.68
CA SER A 359 -0.26 -78.03 -1.57
C SER A 359 -1.14 -77.02 -0.83
N GLU A 360 -1.69 -77.36 0.34
CA GLU A 360 -2.48 -76.46 1.18
C GLU A 360 -1.62 -75.24 1.54
N LYS A 361 -0.39 -75.48 2.02
CA LYS A 361 0.58 -74.45 2.32
C LYS A 361 0.89 -73.51 1.14
N MET A 362 0.98 -74.04 -0.09
CA MET A 362 1.18 -73.21 -1.29
C MET A 362 -0.03 -72.32 -1.58
N ASP A 363 -1.26 -72.76 -1.30
CA ASP A 363 -2.47 -71.96 -1.45
C ASP A 363 -2.58 -70.88 -0.34
N GLU A 364 -2.17 -71.17 0.90
CA GLU A 364 -2.00 -70.12 1.94
C GLU A 364 -0.93 -69.09 1.55
N ASP A 365 0.27 -69.53 1.16
CA ASP A 365 1.35 -68.63 0.75
C ASP A 365 0.90 -67.78 -0.45
N ARG A 366 0.14 -68.35 -1.39
CA ARG A 366 -0.46 -67.64 -2.53
C ARG A 366 -1.49 -66.60 -2.09
N LYS A 367 -2.34 -66.93 -1.10
CA LYS A 367 -3.32 -65.99 -0.54
C LYS A 367 -2.64 -64.81 0.14
N ILE A 368 -1.60 -65.06 0.94
CA ILE A 368 -0.78 -64.02 1.60
C ILE A 368 -0.11 -63.12 0.55
N ILE A 369 0.43 -63.70 -0.53
CA ILE A 369 1.01 -62.93 -1.64
C ILE A 369 -0.02 -62.02 -2.30
N GLU A 370 -1.27 -62.45 -2.46
CA GLU A 370 -2.32 -61.63 -3.07
C GLU A 370 -2.81 -60.51 -2.13
N GLU A 371 -3.04 -60.80 -0.85
CA GLU A 371 -3.34 -59.78 0.17
C GLU A 371 -2.24 -58.71 0.26
N LEU A 372 -0.96 -59.11 0.15
CA LEU A 372 0.18 -58.20 0.09
C LEU A 372 0.21 -57.38 -1.22
N ARG A 373 -0.22 -57.94 -2.36
CA ARG A 373 -0.35 -57.21 -3.63
C ARG A 373 -1.44 -56.16 -3.57
N GLU A 374 -2.64 -56.52 -3.11
CA GLU A 374 -3.77 -55.60 -2.94
C GLU A 374 -3.39 -54.44 -2.00
N SER A 375 -2.71 -54.74 -0.89
CA SER A 375 -2.17 -53.72 0.03
C SER A 375 -1.15 -52.80 -0.67
N ASN A 376 -0.24 -53.35 -1.48
CA ASN A 376 0.73 -52.55 -2.24
C ASN A 376 0.06 -51.66 -3.29
N GLU A 377 -0.94 -52.19 -3.99
CA GLU A 377 -1.73 -51.48 -5.01
C GLU A 377 -2.48 -50.30 -4.39
N TYR A 378 -3.11 -50.52 -3.24
CA TYR A 378 -3.76 -49.47 -2.45
C TYR A 378 -2.77 -48.37 -2.01
N LEU A 379 -1.61 -48.75 -1.47
CA LEU A 379 -0.58 -47.79 -1.05
C LEU A 379 -0.02 -46.99 -2.23
N ARG A 380 0.14 -47.59 -3.41
CA ARG A 380 0.51 -46.86 -4.65
C ARG A 380 -0.58 -45.89 -5.09
N ALA A 381 -1.85 -46.30 -5.05
CA ALA A 381 -2.97 -45.43 -5.39
C ALA A 381 -3.07 -44.22 -4.43
N GLN A 382 -2.88 -44.45 -3.12
CA GLN A 382 -2.81 -43.40 -2.11
C GLN A 382 -1.62 -42.45 -2.36
N THR A 383 -0.43 -43.00 -2.64
CA THR A 383 0.77 -42.21 -2.96
C THR A 383 0.54 -41.34 -4.20
N SER A 384 -0.02 -41.92 -5.28
CA SER A 384 -0.34 -41.17 -6.51
C SER A 384 -1.38 -40.07 -6.28
N HIS A 385 -2.36 -40.29 -5.40
CA HIS A 385 -3.31 -39.25 -5.01
C HIS A 385 -2.61 -38.11 -4.26
N LEU A 386 -1.78 -38.43 -3.27
CA LEU A 386 -1.02 -37.44 -2.49
C LEU A 386 -0.05 -36.64 -3.37
N GLU A 387 0.65 -37.28 -4.30
CA GLU A 387 1.52 -36.60 -5.29
C GLU A 387 0.74 -35.62 -6.18
N LYS A 388 -0.46 -35.99 -6.63
CA LYS A 388 -1.33 -35.11 -7.43
C LYS A 388 -1.81 -33.91 -6.61
N ALA A 389 -2.24 -34.15 -5.38
CA ALA A 389 -2.65 -33.09 -4.46
C ALA A 389 -1.49 -32.12 -4.15
N LEU A 390 -0.27 -32.64 -3.93
CA LEU A 390 0.92 -31.85 -3.69
C LEU A 390 1.32 -31.02 -4.93
N LYS A 391 1.28 -31.60 -6.13
CA LYS A 391 1.51 -30.86 -7.39
C LYS A 391 0.48 -29.74 -7.59
N GLN A 392 -0.80 -30.00 -7.30
CA GLN A 392 -1.84 -28.98 -7.36
C GLN A 392 -1.64 -27.87 -6.32
N ALA A 393 -1.32 -28.21 -5.07
CA ALA A 393 -1.02 -27.24 -4.02
C ALA A 393 0.19 -26.36 -4.37
N THR A 394 1.22 -26.95 -4.98
CA THR A 394 2.42 -26.22 -5.44
C THR A 394 2.09 -25.24 -6.57
N ALA A 395 1.30 -25.66 -7.56
CA ALA A 395 0.85 -24.78 -8.64
C ALA A 395 -0.01 -23.61 -8.13
N ASN A 396 -0.95 -23.89 -7.22
CA ASN A 396 -1.77 -22.86 -6.57
C ASN A 396 -0.90 -21.86 -5.77
N LEU A 397 0.16 -22.35 -5.10
CA LEU A 397 1.10 -21.51 -4.35
C LEU A 397 1.88 -20.56 -5.28
N GLU A 398 2.35 -21.04 -6.44
CA GLU A 398 3.02 -20.19 -7.43
C GLU A 398 2.06 -19.14 -8.04
N GLU A 399 0.81 -19.51 -8.32
CA GLU A 399 -0.21 -18.58 -8.80
C GLU A 399 -0.49 -17.47 -7.75
N LEU A 400 -0.69 -17.85 -6.49
CA LEU A 400 -0.87 -16.89 -5.39
C LEU A 400 0.36 -16.00 -5.20
N LYS A 401 1.58 -16.53 -5.33
CA LYS A 401 2.83 -15.76 -5.29
C LYS A 401 2.90 -14.74 -6.44
N ALA A 402 2.50 -15.12 -7.65
CA ALA A 402 2.43 -14.23 -8.80
C ALA A 402 1.38 -13.11 -8.62
N ILE A 403 0.19 -13.45 -8.09
CA ILE A 403 -0.86 -12.48 -7.77
C ILE A 403 -0.39 -11.50 -6.68
N ASN A 404 0.24 -12.00 -5.62
CA ASN A 404 0.77 -11.17 -4.53
C ASN A 404 1.86 -10.21 -5.03
N ASN A 405 2.80 -10.69 -5.85
CA ASN A 405 3.83 -9.84 -6.47
C ASN A 405 3.22 -8.75 -7.36
N ASN A 406 2.15 -9.06 -8.09
CA ASN A 406 1.43 -8.08 -8.90
C ASN A 406 0.75 -7.01 -8.03
N GLU A 407 0.11 -7.40 -6.93
CA GLU A 407 -0.54 -6.43 -6.01
C GLU A 407 0.49 -5.60 -5.21
N LEU A 408 1.61 -6.20 -4.81
CA LEU A 408 2.75 -5.48 -4.25
C LEU A 408 3.29 -4.43 -5.24
N GLN A 409 3.43 -4.77 -6.52
CA GLN A 409 3.83 -3.82 -7.56
C GLN A 409 2.83 -2.65 -7.70
N LYS A 410 1.51 -2.93 -7.75
CA LYS A 410 0.48 -1.87 -7.78
C LYS A 410 0.55 -0.98 -6.54
N SER A 411 0.70 -1.56 -5.35
CA SER A 411 0.77 -0.80 -4.11
C SER A 411 2.01 0.10 -4.06
N ARG A 412 3.16 -0.36 -4.58
CA ARG A 412 4.38 0.43 -4.76
C ARG A 412 4.14 1.62 -5.69
N GLU A 413 3.53 1.41 -6.85
CA GLU A 413 3.20 2.48 -7.80
C GLU A 413 2.25 3.54 -7.20
N ILE A 414 1.28 3.12 -6.37
CA ILE A 414 0.40 4.04 -5.63
C ILE A 414 1.18 4.83 -4.59
N VAL A 415 2.09 4.19 -3.84
CA VAL A 415 2.95 4.87 -2.87
C VAL A 415 3.87 5.88 -3.55
N ASP A 416 4.42 5.56 -4.72
CA ASP A 416 5.29 6.46 -5.49
C ASP A 416 4.53 7.69 -6.03
N ASP A 417 3.30 7.52 -6.53
CA ASP A 417 2.44 8.64 -6.92
C ASP A 417 2.03 9.52 -5.71
N LEU A 418 1.75 8.91 -4.55
CA LEU A 418 1.47 9.65 -3.31
C LEU A 418 2.70 10.41 -2.81
N ASN A 419 3.89 9.81 -2.84
CA ASN A 419 5.16 10.46 -2.50
C ASN A 419 5.46 11.62 -3.44
N LYS A 420 5.22 11.46 -4.75
CA LYS A 420 5.35 12.53 -5.74
C LYS A 420 4.38 13.69 -5.48
N LYS A 421 3.13 13.39 -5.11
CA LYS A 421 2.14 14.41 -4.69
C LYS A 421 2.58 15.12 -3.41
N LEU A 422 3.10 14.39 -2.42
CA LEU A 422 3.62 14.95 -1.18
C LEU A 422 4.81 15.90 -1.44
N ALA A 423 5.77 15.52 -2.28
CA ALA A 423 6.89 16.36 -2.69
C ALA A 423 6.43 17.65 -3.40
N ASN A 424 5.41 17.57 -4.27
CA ASN A 424 4.80 18.76 -4.89
C ASN A 424 4.12 19.67 -3.86
N CYS A 425 3.47 19.11 -2.83
CA CYS A 425 2.90 19.89 -1.74
C CYS A 425 3.97 20.57 -0.89
N VAL A 426 5.05 19.87 -0.53
CA VAL A 426 6.18 20.41 0.24
C VAL A 426 6.84 21.57 -0.50
N THR A 427 7.22 21.38 -1.76
CA THR A 427 7.82 22.45 -2.59
C THR A 427 6.89 23.67 -2.76
N THR A 428 5.56 23.45 -2.78
CA THR A 428 4.57 24.55 -2.79
C THR A 428 4.53 25.30 -1.45
N ILE A 429 4.64 24.58 -0.32
CA ILE A 429 4.73 25.17 1.02
C ILE A 429 6.03 25.98 1.16
N ASP A 430 7.16 25.45 0.70
CA ASP A 430 8.46 26.15 0.76
C ASP A 430 8.45 27.44 -0.07
N ALA A 431 7.84 27.42 -1.26
CA ALA A 431 7.63 28.61 -2.07
C ALA A 431 6.76 29.66 -1.34
N LYS A 432 5.71 29.24 -0.63
CA LYS A 432 4.85 30.14 0.16
C LYS A 432 5.53 30.66 1.42
N ASN A 433 6.40 29.87 2.06
CA ASN A 433 7.22 30.32 3.18
C ASN A 433 8.23 31.39 2.71
N ALA A 434 8.83 31.22 1.53
CA ALA A 434 9.71 32.23 0.93
C ALA A 434 8.94 33.53 0.55
N GLU A 435 7.73 33.43 0.00
CA GLU A 435 6.84 34.59 -0.21
C GLU A 435 6.53 35.32 1.10
N LEU A 436 6.18 34.59 2.17
CA LEU A 436 5.85 35.16 3.48
C LEU A 436 7.07 35.89 4.08
N LEU A 437 8.26 35.28 4.03
CA LEU A 437 9.50 35.89 4.50
C LEU A 437 9.83 37.19 3.72
N ASN A 438 9.66 37.18 2.39
CA ASN A 438 9.85 38.36 1.55
C ASN A 438 8.84 39.49 1.90
N LEU A 439 7.57 39.14 2.15
CA LEU A 439 6.56 40.10 2.59
C LEU A 439 6.86 40.66 3.98
N GLN A 440 7.32 39.83 4.92
CA GLN A 440 7.73 40.25 6.25
C GLN A 440 8.94 41.21 6.20
N MET A 441 9.93 40.90 5.36
CA MET A 441 11.08 41.78 5.10
C MET A 441 10.65 43.12 4.49
N ALA A 442 9.75 43.11 3.49
CA ALA A 442 9.22 44.32 2.88
C ALA A 442 8.42 45.17 3.89
N LEU A 443 7.60 44.55 4.74
CA LEU A 443 6.89 45.25 5.81
C LEU A 443 7.86 45.89 6.82
N GLY A 444 8.92 45.17 7.21
CA GLY A 444 9.98 45.72 8.06
C GLY A 444 10.66 46.94 7.43
N GLN A 445 10.95 46.90 6.13
CA GLN A 445 11.48 48.05 5.38
C GLN A 445 10.50 49.23 5.36
N TYR A 446 9.21 48.99 5.12
CA TYR A 446 8.19 50.05 5.16
C TYR A 446 8.07 50.70 6.53
N TYR A 447 8.13 49.94 7.63
CA TYR A 447 8.12 50.52 8.98
C TYR A 447 9.35 51.40 9.25
N ALA A 448 10.54 50.95 8.84
CA ALA A 448 11.77 51.74 8.95
C ALA A 448 11.73 53.01 8.07
N GLU A 449 11.12 52.96 6.88
CA GLU A 449 10.95 54.14 6.02
C GLU A 449 9.92 55.14 6.58
N ILE A 450 8.86 54.66 7.25
CA ILE A 450 7.91 55.50 7.98
C ILE A 450 8.61 56.22 9.14
N GLU A 451 9.36 55.49 9.98
CA GLU A 451 10.11 56.05 11.12
C GLU A 451 11.15 57.08 10.65
N ALA A 452 11.92 56.77 9.60
CA ALA A 452 12.87 57.71 9.00
C ALA A 452 12.18 58.98 8.46
N LYS A 453 10.99 58.85 7.88
CA LYS A 453 10.19 60.00 7.42
C LYS A 453 9.70 60.86 8.60
N GLU A 454 9.22 60.24 9.68
CA GLU A 454 8.78 60.98 10.89
C GLU A 454 9.93 61.77 11.52
N HIS A 455 11.14 61.23 11.54
CA HIS A 455 12.34 61.97 11.94
C HIS A 455 12.62 63.19 11.05
N LEU A 456 12.55 63.03 9.71
CA LEU A 456 12.75 64.13 8.75
C LEU A 456 11.65 65.20 8.85
N ASP A 457 10.38 64.81 9.01
CA ASP A 457 9.27 65.76 9.23
C ASP A 457 9.48 66.55 10.54
N GLY A 458 10.03 65.92 11.59
CA GLY A 458 10.42 66.57 12.84
C GLY A 458 11.66 67.49 12.75
N GLU A 459 12.61 67.21 11.87
CA GLU A 459 13.71 68.14 11.53
C GLU A 459 13.20 69.33 10.74
N LEU A 460 12.33 69.09 9.75
CA LEU A 460 11.73 70.12 8.92
C LEU A 460 10.83 71.07 9.75
N ALA A 461 10.11 70.55 10.74
CA ALA A 461 9.36 71.36 11.70
C ALA A 461 10.28 72.28 12.53
N ARG A 462 11.39 71.76 13.07
CA ARG A 462 12.39 72.56 13.81
C ARG A 462 13.01 73.66 12.93
N ALA A 463 13.43 73.32 11.70
CA ALA A 463 13.98 74.31 10.76
C ALA A 463 12.97 75.41 10.40
N ARG A 464 11.66 75.09 10.33
CA ARG A 464 10.59 76.09 10.16
C ARG A 464 10.43 76.99 11.38
N GLU A 465 10.52 76.45 12.60
CA GLU A 465 10.46 77.22 13.84
C GLU A 465 11.68 78.14 14.01
N GLU A 466 12.88 77.68 13.66
CA GLU A 466 14.07 78.52 13.61
C GLU A 466 13.92 79.67 12.60
N LEU A 467 13.36 79.40 11.41
CA LEU A 467 13.09 80.42 10.39
C LEU A 467 12.05 81.46 10.86
N THR A 468 10.97 81.04 11.53
CA THR A 468 9.97 81.98 12.06
C THR A 468 10.53 82.81 13.21
N ASN A 469 11.34 82.20 14.10
CA ASN A 469 12.05 82.90 15.18
C ASN A 469 13.05 83.93 14.61
N LEU A 470 13.87 83.56 13.64
CA LEU A 470 14.80 84.50 12.96
C LEU A 470 14.04 85.64 12.25
N SER A 471 12.92 85.33 11.58
CA SER A 471 12.05 86.34 10.96
C SER A 471 11.43 87.30 12.00
N GLN A 472 11.02 86.77 13.16
CA GLN A 472 10.52 87.54 14.28
C GLN A 472 11.60 88.44 14.90
N GLN A 473 12.85 87.97 15.01
CA GLN A 473 13.99 88.76 15.47
C GLN A 473 14.41 89.84 14.45
N LEU A 474 14.28 89.56 13.14
CA LEU A 474 14.60 90.51 12.08
C LEU A 474 13.60 91.67 12.00
N LYS A 475 12.34 91.47 12.40
CA LYS A 475 11.28 92.49 12.37
C LYS A 475 11.61 93.76 13.19
N PRO A 476 11.92 93.72 14.51
CA PRO A 476 12.27 94.91 15.27
C PRO A 476 13.57 95.57 14.78
N ILE A 477 14.51 94.80 14.22
CA ILE A 477 15.73 95.35 13.59
C ILE A 477 15.34 96.18 12.35
N LYS A 478 14.48 95.64 11.48
CA LYS A 478 13.95 96.33 10.30
C LYS A 478 13.18 97.61 10.67
N ASP A 479 12.33 97.53 11.69
CA ASP A 479 11.55 98.67 12.17
C ASP A 479 12.47 99.75 12.78
N SER A 480 13.51 99.36 13.52
CA SER A 480 14.54 100.27 14.06
C SER A 480 15.35 100.95 12.96
N ILE A 481 15.71 100.22 11.89
CA ILE A 481 16.39 100.79 10.71
C ILE A 481 15.48 101.80 10.00
N SER A 482 14.19 101.49 9.85
CA SER A 482 13.19 102.41 9.26
C SER A 482 13.03 103.71 10.08
N LEU A 483 13.00 103.58 11.41
CA LEU A 483 12.99 104.71 12.34
C LEU A 483 14.26 105.55 12.21
N TRP A 484 15.44 104.92 12.17
CA TRP A 484 16.73 105.59 11.98
C TRP A 484 16.79 106.36 10.64
N PHE A 485 16.34 105.76 9.54
CA PHE A 485 16.25 106.45 8.25
C PHE A 485 15.29 107.65 8.31
N SER A 486 14.18 107.51 9.03
CA SER A 486 13.20 108.60 9.21
C SER A 486 13.80 109.75 10.03
N ILE A 487 14.45 109.45 11.15
CA ILE A 487 15.18 110.42 11.97
C ILE A 487 16.26 111.12 11.15
N ASN A 488 17.07 110.39 10.39
CA ASN A 488 18.09 110.99 9.51
C ASN A 488 17.49 111.86 8.40
N LYS A 489 16.33 111.49 7.84
CA LYS A 489 15.61 112.30 6.86
C LYS A 489 15.08 113.60 7.46
N TYR A 490 14.56 113.57 8.70
CA TYR A 490 14.14 114.78 9.41
C TYR A 490 15.33 115.64 9.84
N SER A 491 16.39 115.02 10.40
CA SER A 491 17.65 115.70 10.76
C SER A 491 18.29 116.36 9.54
N SER A 492 18.35 115.68 8.39
CA SER A 492 18.83 116.25 7.13
C SER A 492 17.95 117.42 6.67
N LYS A 493 16.63 117.32 6.77
CA LYS A 493 15.71 118.44 6.46
C LYS A 493 15.92 119.64 7.39
N VAL A 494 16.15 119.40 8.69
CA VAL A 494 16.42 120.45 9.68
C VAL A 494 17.79 121.08 9.43
N LEU A 495 18.83 120.30 9.18
CA LEU A 495 20.15 120.79 8.76
C LEU A 495 20.06 121.61 7.48
N ILE A 496 19.34 121.14 6.46
CA ILE A 496 19.08 121.88 5.22
C ILE A 496 18.32 123.18 5.51
N ALA A 497 17.28 123.16 6.35
CA ALA A 497 16.51 124.36 6.70
C ALA A 497 17.35 125.38 7.50
N LEU A 498 18.18 124.93 8.44
CA LEU A 498 19.14 125.76 9.18
C LEU A 498 20.22 126.34 8.26
N TYR A 499 20.71 125.54 7.31
CA TYR A 499 21.67 125.96 6.29
C TYR A 499 21.07 127.02 5.37
N PHE A 500 19.82 126.85 4.91
CA PHE A 500 19.09 127.87 4.15
C PHE A 500 18.68 129.10 4.97
N SER A 501 18.64 129.00 6.30
CA SER A 501 18.39 130.13 7.20
C SER A 501 19.63 131.01 7.40
N ASN A 502 20.83 130.48 7.14
CA ASN A 502 22.11 131.19 7.27
C ASN A 502 22.81 131.34 5.90
N THR A 503 22.36 132.32 5.12
CA THR A 503 23.03 132.86 3.90
C THR A 503 23.13 131.92 2.68
N PRO A 504 23.34 132.46 1.45
CA PRO A 504 22.74 131.85 0.26
C PRO A 504 23.71 131.10 -0.67
N LEU A 505 23.09 130.39 -1.63
CA LEU A 505 23.56 129.96 -2.96
C LEU A 505 24.05 128.51 -3.20
N LYS A 506 23.66 128.06 -4.41
CA LYS A 506 24.31 127.10 -5.34
C LYS A 506 24.14 125.59 -5.12
N ASN A 507 23.39 125.02 -6.07
CA ASN A 507 23.81 123.95 -6.99
C ASN A 507 25.22 123.34 -6.77
N TYR A 508 25.27 122.01 -6.67
CA TYR A 508 26.10 121.07 -7.47
C TYR A 508 25.48 119.66 -7.23
N ALA A 509 25.35 118.76 -8.22
CA ALA A 509 26.38 117.81 -8.69
C ALA A 509 26.86 116.84 -7.57
N VAL A 510 27.16 115.55 -7.77
CA VAL A 510 27.22 114.73 -8.99
C VAL A 510 27.28 113.22 -8.59
N THR A 511 26.72 112.35 -9.43
CA THR A 511 27.11 110.96 -9.80
C THR A 511 27.79 109.97 -8.82
N LYS A 512 27.46 108.68 -9.05
CA LYS A 512 28.16 107.40 -8.72
C LYS A 512 27.83 106.72 -7.38
N TYR A 513 27.15 105.58 -7.48
CA TYR A 513 27.63 104.31 -6.90
C TYR A 513 27.18 103.10 -7.75
N SER A 514 28.17 102.38 -8.27
CA SER A 514 28.14 100.92 -8.56
C SER A 514 28.98 100.26 -7.45
N PRO A 515 28.92 98.94 -7.13
CA PRO A 515 28.24 97.84 -7.81
C PRO A 515 27.34 96.95 -6.91
N LYS A 516 26.51 96.07 -7.50
CA LYS A 516 25.78 95.01 -6.77
C LYS A 516 25.77 93.60 -7.41
N GLN A 517 26.29 93.42 -8.62
CA GLN A 517 26.05 92.20 -9.40
C GLN A 517 26.96 90.98 -9.13
N MET A 518 27.90 91.04 -8.16
CA MET A 518 28.79 89.89 -7.88
C MET A 518 28.35 88.97 -6.72
N ASN A 519 27.32 89.31 -5.94
CA ASN A 519 26.87 88.45 -4.83
C ASN A 519 25.66 87.57 -5.19
N GLU A 520 24.72 88.09 -6.00
CA GLU A 520 23.51 87.34 -6.42
C GLU A 520 23.83 86.21 -7.42
N GLN A 521 24.96 86.30 -8.13
CA GLN A 521 25.39 85.29 -9.10
C GLN A 521 25.96 84.02 -8.45
N GLY A 522 26.47 84.11 -7.22
CA GLY A 522 26.95 82.95 -6.45
C GLY A 522 25.80 82.10 -5.90
N THR A 523 24.84 82.74 -5.23
CA THR A 523 23.66 82.06 -4.67
C THR A 523 22.83 81.39 -5.78
N SER A 524 22.55 82.12 -6.88
CA SER A 524 21.83 81.56 -8.03
C SER A 524 22.58 80.41 -8.72
N ARG A 525 23.91 80.34 -8.60
CA ARG A 525 24.69 79.21 -9.13
C ARG A 525 24.55 77.96 -8.25
N GLY A 526 24.66 78.11 -6.93
CA GLY A 526 24.46 77.01 -5.98
C GLY A 526 23.05 76.41 -6.09
N GLU A 527 22.01 77.25 -6.14
CA GLU A 527 20.62 76.82 -6.33
C GLU A 527 20.42 76.06 -7.66
N LYS A 528 21.04 76.51 -8.76
CA LYS A 528 21.00 75.80 -10.06
C LYS A 528 21.70 74.46 -10.02
N GLU A 529 22.83 74.38 -9.31
CA GLU A 529 23.60 73.15 -9.17
C GLU A 529 22.83 72.12 -8.31
N GLU A 530 22.21 72.56 -7.21
CA GLU A 530 21.31 71.74 -6.38
C GLU A 530 20.07 71.26 -7.14
N ILE A 531 19.42 72.14 -7.91
CA ILE A 531 18.28 71.77 -8.78
C ILE A 531 18.73 70.75 -9.84
N SER A 532 19.93 70.89 -10.42
CA SER A 532 20.45 69.93 -11.41
C SER A 532 20.78 68.56 -10.79
N ALA A 533 21.29 68.53 -9.55
CA ALA A 533 21.52 67.29 -8.82
C ALA A 533 20.21 66.58 -8.48
N LYS A 534 19.20 67.33 -8.01
CA LYS A 534 17.84 66.82 -7.76
C LYS A 534 17.19 66.31 -9.05
N LEU A 535 17.34 67.02 -10.17
CA LEU A 535 16.86 66.57 -11.48
C LEU A 535 17.49 65.21 -11.85
N SER A 536 18.82 65.10 -11.79
CA SER A 536 19.53 63.85 -12.09
C SER A 536 19.13 62.69 -11.17
N GLN A 537 18.86 62.98 -9.88
CA GLN A 537 18.33 61.97 -8.94
C GLN A 537 16.93 61.51 -9.35
N THR A 538 16.03 62.42 -9.75
CA THR A 538 14.69 62.06 -10.24
C THR A 538 14.71 61.35 -11.60
N GLU A 539 15.69 61.63 -12.46
CA GLU A 539 15.87 60.92 -13.73
C GLU A 539 16.34 59.47 -13.51
N LYS A 540 17.22 59.24 -12.53
CA LYS A 540 17.66 57.89 -12.14
C LYS A 540 16.51 57.06 -11.58
N THR A 541 15.76 57.59 -10.61
CA THR A 541 14.60 56.87 -10.06
C THR A 541 13.52 56.64 -11.12
N LEU A 542 13.31 57.58 -12.05
CA LEU A 542 12.41 57.40 -13.20
C LEU A 542 12.88 56.27 -14.13
N ALA A 543 14.18 56.13 -14.38
CA ALA A 543 14.73 55.03 -15.18
C ALA A 543 14.55 53.67 -14.49
N GLU A 544 14.79 53.60 -13.18
CA GLU A 544 14.54 52.41 -12.37
C GLU A 544 13.06 52.02 -12.34
N TRP A 545 12.15 52.99 -12.16
CA TRP A 545 10.70 52.75 -12.24
C TRP A 545 10.27 52.26 -13.62
N LYS A 546 10.81 52.83 -14.71
CA LYS A 546 10.54 52.34 -16.08
C LYS A 546 11.00 50.89 -16.28
N SER A 547 12.17 50.51 -15.75
CA SER A 547 12.64 49.12 -15.79
C SER A 547 11.73 48.18 -15.00
N ARG A 548 11.28 48.57 -13.80
CA ARG A 548 10.31 47.80 -13.00
C ARG A 548 8.97 47.63 -13.73
N VAL A 549 8.45 48.69 -14.36
CA VAL A 549 7.21 48.64 -15.16
C VAL A 549 7.36 47.67 -16.33
N SER A 550 8.44 47.76 -17.11
CA SER A 550 8.67 46.87 -18.25
C SER A 550 8.77 45.39 -17.84
N LYS A 551 9.41 45.09 -16.69
CA LYS A 551 9.45 43.74 -16.13
C LYS A 551 8.05 43.24 -15.72
N LEU A 552 7.26 44.09 -15.06
CA LEU A 552 5.88 43.76 -14.68
C LEU A 552 4.99 43.54 -15.90
N GLU A 553 5.17 44.29 -16.99
CA GLU A 553 4.48 44.07 -18.26
C GLU A 553 4.83 42.71 -18.88
N GLU A 554 6.11 42.33 -18.87
CA GLU A 554 6.58 41.01 -19.34
C GLU A 554 5.97 39.87 -18.52
N ASP A 555 5.99 39.99 -17.18
CA ASP A 555 5.43 38.96 -16.29
C ASP A 555 3.90 38.90 -16.38
N ASN A 556 3.19 40.03 -16.58
CA ASN A 556 1.76 40.05 -16.89
C ASN A 556 1.46 39.33 -18.22
N ALA A 557 2.31 39.51 -19.24
CA ALA A 557 2.19 38.79 -20.50
C ALA A 557 2.49 37.28 -20.38
N LYS A 558 3.39 36.86 -19.47
CA LYS A 558 3.60 35.44 -19.15
C LYS A 558 2.37 34.84 -18.45
N LEU A 559 1.85 35.53 -17.43
CA LEU A 559 0.64 35.11 -16.70
C LEU A 559 -0.56 34.97 -17.63
N ARG A 560 -0.78 35.92 -18.56
CA ARG A 560 -1.86 35.83 -19.55
C ARG A 560 -1.75 34.58 -20.43
N ARG A 561 -0.56 34.27 -20.95
CA ARG A 561 -0.32 33.04 -21.74
C ARG A 561 -0.54 31.77 -20.91
N ALA A 562 -0.10 31.75 -19.65
CA ALA A 562 -0.30 30.61 -18.75
C ALA A 562 -1.79 30.37 -18.44
N VAL A 563 -2.55 31.44 -18.20
CA VAL A 563 -4.01 31.39 -18.02
C VAL A 563 -4.69 30.88 -19.29
N GLU A 564 -4.34 31.40 -20.46
CA GLU A 564 -4.88 30.97 -21.75
C GLU A 564 -4.61 29.48 -22.02
N GLN A 565 -3.37 29.01 -21.79
CA GLN A 565 -3.01 27.59 -21.85
C GLN A 565 -3.81 26.73 -20.86
N SER A 566 -4.02 27.21 -19.63
CA SER A 566 -4.81 26.48 -18.63
C SER A 566 -6.28 26.38 -19.03
N MET A 567 -6.84 27.43 -19.65
CA MET A 567 -8.20 27.45 -20.16
C MET A 567 -8.35 26.54 -21.38
N THR A 568 -7.38 26.51 -22.30
CA THR A 568 -7.37 25.56 -23.42
C THR A 568 -7.31 24.12 -22.94
N ARG A 569 -6.49 23.83 -21.91
CA ARG A 569 -6.42 22.50 -21.28
C ARG A 569 -7.74 22.13 -20.60
N LEU A 570 -8.34 23.04 -19.85
CA LEU A 570 -9.62 22.82 -19.17
C LEU A 570 -10.76 22.59 -20.16
N ASN A 571 -10.87 23.40 -21.21
CA ASN A 571 -11.89 23.22 -22.25
C ASN A 571 -11.73 21.88 -22.97
N ARG A 572 -10.50 21.44 -23.25
CA ARG A 572 -10.25 20.11 -23.81
C ARG A 572 -10.70 18.99 -22.85
N MET A 573 -10.36 19.10 -21.56
CA MET A 573 -10.82 18.15 -20.53
C MET A 573 -12.34 18.18 -20.30
N SER A 574 -13.00 19.33 -20.53
CA SER A 574 -14.45 19.47 -20.40
C SER A 574 -15.19 18.81 -21.55
N VAL A 575 -14.74 19.02 -22.80
CA VAL A 575 -15.33 18.39 -24.00
C VAL A 575 -15.24 16.86 -23.94
N ASP A 576 -14.13 16.33 -23.41
CA ASP A 576 -13.98 14.89 -23.19
C ASP A 576 -14.90 14.37 -22.06
N SER A 577 -15.34 15.21 -21.12
CA SER A 577 -16.15 14.79 -19.97
C SER A 577 -17.65 14.64 -20.26
N ASP A 578 -18.18 15.35 -21.25
CA ASP A 578 -19.61 15.29 -21.63
C ASP A 578 -20.01 13.93 -22.26
N PHE A 579 -19.03 13.13 -22.68
CA PHE A 579 -19.23 11.79 -23.28
C PHE A 579 -18.77 10.62 -22.39
N LEU A 580 -18.20 10.89 -21.21
CA LEU A 580 -17.54 9.87 -20.38
C LEU A 580 -18.17 9.74 -18.98
N VAL A 581 -19.19 8.89 -18.87
CA VAL A 581 -19.80 8.49 -17.59
C VAL A 581 -18.99 7.36 -16.93
N ASP A 582 -18.66 7.46 -15.64
CA ASP A 582 -17.96 6.36 -14.91
C ASP A 582 -18.77 5.06 -15.03
N ARG A 583 -18.13 4.01 -15.55
CA ARG A 583 -18.67 2.65 -15.72
C ARG A 583 -19.39 2.15 -14.46
N ARG A 584 -18.95 2.52 -13.25
CA ARG A 584 -19.59 2.17 -11.98
C ARG A 584 -20.97 2.79 -11.80
N ILE A 585 -21.18 4.01 -12.28
CA ILE A 585 -22.49 4.67 -12.29
C ILE A 585 -23.42 3.96 -13.27
N VAL A 586 -22.93 3.63 -14.47
CA VAL A 586 -23.70 2.88 -15.49
C VAL A 586 -24.11 1.49 -14.99
N ILE A 587 -23.17 0.73 -14.42
CA ILE A 587 -23.46 -0.58 -13.80
C ILE A 587 -24.51 -0.41 -12.68
N LYS A 588 -24.35 0.57 -11.80
CA LYS A 588 -25.29 0.78 -10.68
C LYS A 588 -26.68 1.18 -11.16
N LEU A 589 -26.80 1.98 -12.23
CA LEU A 589 -28.07 2.31 -12.87
C LEU A 589 -28.75 1.07 -13.44
N LEU A 590 -28.04 0.26 -14.24
CA LEU A 590 -28.54 -1.00 -14.80
C LEU A 590 -29.00 -1.97 -13.69
N VAL A 591 -28.16 -2.21 -12.69
CA VAL A 591 -28.51 -3.05 -11.52
C VAL A 591 -29.75 -2.52 -10.81
N THR A 592 -29.86 -1.21 -10.59
CA THR A 592 -31.03 -0.59 -9.95
C THR A 592 -32.30 -0.75 -10.80
N TYR A 593 -32.19 -0.69 -12.13
CA TYR A 593 -33.32 -0.85 -13.04
C TYR A 593 -33.88 -2.29 -13.05
N PHE A 594 -33.01 -3.30 -13.09
CA PHE A 594 -33.43 -4.70 -12.95
C PHE A 594 -33.96 -5.01 -11.54
N GLN A 595 -33.29 -4.55 -10.48
CA GLN A 595 -33.74 -4.72 -9.09
C GLN A 595 -35.10 -4.05 -8.81
N ARG A 596 -35.40 -2.93 -9.46
CA ARG A 596 -36.68 -2.20 -9.32
C ARG A 596 -37.67 -2.56 -10.42
N ASN A 597 -37.60 -3.80 -10.93
CA ASN A 597 -38.55 -4.39 -11.88
C ASN A 597 -38.87 -3.48 -13.08
N HIS A 598 -37.81 -3.04 -13.78
CA HIS A 598 -37.88 -2.19 -14.97
C HIS A 598 -38.53 -0.81 -14.74
N SER A 599 -38.30 -0.21 -13.55
CA SER A 599 -38.82 1.11 -13.19
C SER A 599 -38.54 2.20 -14.25
N LYS A 600 -39.61 2.84 -14.76
CA LYS A 600 -39.54 3.92 -15.75
C LYS A 600 -38.74 5.14 -15.27
N GLU A 601 -38.76 5.44 -13.96
CA GLU A 601 -38.00 6.56 -13.38
C GLU A 601 -36.48 6.34 -13.51
N VAL A 602 -36.04 5.10 -13.31
CA VAL A 602 -34.62 4.72 -13.44
C VAL A 602 -34.21 4.70 -14.92
N LEU A 603 -35.13 4.31 -15.82
CA LEU A 603 -34.91 4.33 -17.26
C LEU A 603 -34.83 5.76 -17.82
N ASP A 604 -35.73 6.66 -17.40
CA ASP A 604 -35.70 8.08 -17.74
C ASP A 604 -34.44 8.77 -17.18
N LEU A 605 -34.00 8.40 -15.97
CA LEU A 605 -32.73 8.84 -15.42
C LEU A 605 -31.54 8.35 -16.26
N MET A 606 -31.54 7.09 -16.73
CA MET A 606 -30.53 6.56 -17.64
C MET A 606 -30.50 7.30 -18.98
N VAL A 607 -31.66 7.48 -19.62
CA VAL A 607 -31.81 8.24 -20.88
C VAL A 607 -31.18 9.62 -20.77
N ARG A 608 -31.39 10.30 -19.63
CA ARG A 608 -30.84 11.64 -19.34
C ARG A 608 -29.36 11.63 -19.01
N MET A 609 -28.86 10.65 -18.23
CA MET A 609 -27.46 10.58 -17.79
C MET A 609 -26.50 10.01 -18.84
N LEU A 610 -26.98 9.14 -19.73
CA LEU A 610 -26.20 8.51 -20.79
C LEU A 610 -26.38 9.18 -22.15
N GLY A 611 -27.18 10.26 -22.23
CA GLY A 611 -27.35 11.06 -23.45
C GLY A 611 -27.97 10.29 -24.63
N PHE A 612 -28.94 9.41 -24.37
CA PHE A 612 -29.58 8.59 -25.42
C PHE A 612 -30.16 9.48 -26.52
N SER A 613 -29.99 9.08 -27.79
CA SER A 613 -30.60 9.79 -28.92
C SER A 613 -32.13 9.57 -28.95
N ASP A 614 -32.85 10.34 -29.76
CA ASP A 614 -34.30 10.14 -29.89
C ASP A 614 -34.64 8.82 -30.60
N GLU A 615 -33.76 8.34 -31.48
CA GLU A 615 -33.82 6.99 -32.07
C GLU A 615 -33.62 5.90 -31.01
N ASP A 616 -32.67 6.06 -30.09
CA ASP A 616 -32.45 5.11 -29.00
C ASP A 616 -33.65 5.06 -28.05
N LYS A 617 -34.19 6.24 -27.66
CA LYS A 617 -35.42 6.36 -26.85
C LYS A 617 -36.63 5.67 -27.50
N GLN A 618 -36.69 5.68 -28.84
CA GLN A 618 -37.73 5.00 -29.60
C GLN A 618 -37.54 3.48 -29.62
N ARG A 619 -36.28 3.00 -29.73
CA ARG A 619 -35.95 1.56 -29.65
C ARG A 619 -36.25 0.95 -28.27
N ILE A 620 -36.07 1.70 -27.18
CA ILE A 620 -36.39 1.25 -25.82
C ILE A 620 -37.85 1.54 -25.38
N GLY A 621 -38.71 2.04 -26.28
CA GLY A 621 -40.14 2.24 -26.02
C GLY A 621 -40.51 3.38 -25.06
N VAL A 622 -39.55 4.23 -24.66
CA VAL A 622 -39.80 5.33 -23.70
C VAL A 622 -40.67 6.44 -24.32
N ALA A 623 -40.53 6.68 -25.62
CA ALA A 623 -41.21 7.78 -26.32
C ALA A 623 -42.75 7.64 -26.44
N GLN A 624 -43.36 6.49 -26.10
CA GLN A 624 -44.74 6.17 -26.48
C GLN A 624 -45.81 6.23 -25.37
N GLN A 625 -45.46 6.59 -24.12
CA GLN A 625 -46.45 6.66 -23.02
C GLN A 625 -46.28 7.87 -22.09
N GLY A 626 -47.05 8.94 -22.34
CA GLY A 626 -47.12 10.13 -21.48
C GLY A 626 -48.13 11.20 -21.93
N SER A 627 -49.44 10.92 -21.80
CA SER A 627 -50.53 11.90 -22.00
C SER A 627 -50.59 12.95 -20.86
N GLY A 628 -51.06 14.19 -21.04
CA GLY A 628 -51.59 14.91 -22.21
C GLY A 628 -52.46 16.12 -21.79
N LYS A 629 -52.74 17.06 -22.71
CA LYS A 629 -53.83 18.06 -22.59
C LYS A 629 -54.03 18.72 -23.96
N GLY A 630 -55.22 18.62 -24.55
CA GLY A 630 -55.48 19.04 -25.94
C GLY A 630 -56.28 20.33 -26.08
N VAL A 631 -56.56 20.71 -27.33
CA VAL A 631 -57.75 21.42 -27.82
C VAL A 631 -57.73 21.37 -29.37
N VAL A 632 -58.92 21.42 -30.00
CA VAL A 632 -59.25 21.30 -31.45
C VAL A 632 -58.78 20.03 -32.17
N ARG A 633 -59.62 19.20 -32.82
CA ARG A 633 -60.83 19.38 -33.65
C ARG A 633 -60.53 20.01 -35.03
N GLY A 634 -60.40 19.17 -36.06
CA GLY A 634 -60.87 19.55 -37.39
C GLY A 634 -60.15 19.00 -38.64
N VAL A 635 -60.84 18.08 -39.31
CA VAL A 635 -60.93 17.93 -40.79
C VAL A 635 -59.75 17.28 -41.57
N PHE A 636 -60.14 16.43 -42.54
CA PHE A 636 -59.35 15.66 -43.52
C PHE A 636 -58.50 14.49 -42.98
N GLY A 637 -58.57 13.26 -43.50
CA GLY A 637 -59.51 12.70 -44.49
C GLY A 637 -58.92 11.49 -45.25
N LEU A 638 -59.60 10.34 -45.20
CA LEU A 638 -59.37 9.11 -46.00
C LEU A 638 -57.98 8.42 -45.95
N PRO A 639 -57.95 7.12 -45.60
CA PRO A 639 -57.05 6.14 -46.20
C PRO A 639 -57.82 5.32 -47.25
N GLY A 640 -58.08 5.93 -48.41
CA GLY A 640 -58.63 5.24 -49.58
C GLY A 640 -57.53 4.67 -50.46
N ARG A 641 -57.54 3.34 -50.65
CA ARG A 641 -56.93 2.54 -51.75
C ARG A 641 -56.02 3.26 -52.76
N LEU A 642 -54.82 2.69 -52.99
CA LEU A 642 -54.24 2.32 -54.32
C LEU A 642 -53.06 1.35 -54.05
N VAL A 643 -53.18 0.03 -54.30
CA VAL A 643 -52.77 -0.71 -55.53
C VAL A 643 -51.26 -1.00 -55.64
N GLY A 644 -50.87 -2.29 -55.63
CA GLY A 644 -49.55 -2.76 -56.12
C GLY A 644 -49.03 -4.10 -55.52
N GLY A 645 -49.26 -5.24 -56.19
CA GLY A 645 -48.67 -6.57 -55.87
C GLY A 645 -49.43 -7.36 -54.77
N ILE A 646 -50.29 -8.37 -55.00
CA ILE A 646 -50.33 -9.57 -55.88
C ILE A 646 -49.55 -10.78 -55.31
N LEU A 647 -50.29 -11.88 -55.07
CA LEU A 647 -49.90 -13.25 -54.63
C LEU A 647 -49.15 -13.33 -53.27
N GLY A 648 -49.62 -14.02 -52.22
CA GLY A 648 -50.68 -15.04 -52.06
C GLY A 648 -50.04 -16.40 -51.70
N GLY A 649 -50.53 -17.22 -50.77
CA GLY A 649 -51.62 -17.09 -49.80
C GLY A 649 -52.03 -18.48 -49.28
N SER A 650 -52.19 -18.68 -47.96
CA SER A 650 -53.04 -19.73 -47.39
C SER A 650 -53.25 -19.52 -45.88
N SER A 651 -54.47 -19.84 -45.47
CA SER A 651 -55.11 -19.57 -44.20
C SER A 651 -54.71 -20.53 -43.06
N THR A 652 -54.84 -20.03 -41.83
CA THR A 652 -55.55 -20.62 -40.67
C THR A 652 -55.33 -22.09 -40.29
N ASP A 653 -55.01 -22.34 -39.00
CA ASP A 653 -56.06 -22.83 -38.10
C ASP A 653 -55.76 -22.62 -36.60
N SER A 654 -56.77 -22.88 -35.76
CA SER A 654 -56.82 -22.47 -34.34
C SER A 654 -56.54 -23.59 -33.35
N SER A 655 -55.93 -23.23 -32.22
CA SER A 655 -56.12 -23.81 -30.87
C SER A 655 -56.10 -25.34 -30.68
N ALA A 656 -55.00 -25.85 -30.10
CA ALA A 656 -55.06 -26.83 -29.00
C ALA A 656 -53.76 -26.76 -28.16
N SER A 657 -53.88 -26.91 -26.84
CA SER A 657 -52.77 -26.83 -25.88
C SER A 657 -52.38 -28.22 -25.38
N ALA A 658 -51.09 -28.61 -25.52
CA ALA A 658 -50.42 -29.54 -24.61
C ALA A 658 -48.89 -29.57 -24.77
N ASN A 659 -48.19 -29.19 -23.68
CA ASN A 659 -46.87 -29.63 -23.21
C ASN A 659 -45.65 -29.90 -24.14
N ALA A 660 -44.54 -29.28 -23.68
CA ALA A 660 -43.17 -29.80 -23.56
C ALA A 660 -42.27 -29.91 -24.82
N GLY A 661 -41.18 -29.13 -24.77
CA GLY A 661 -39.87 -29.55 -25.30
C GLY A 661 -39.44 -29.01 -26.67
N SER A 662 -38.96 -27.75 -26.71
CA SER A 662 -37.76 -27.39 -27.50
C SER A 662 -37.24 -25.99 -27.15
N GLU A 663 -36.63 -25.83 -25.97
CA GLU A 663 -35.65 -24.75 -25.75
C GLU A 663 -34.28 -25.25 -26.22
N SER A 664 -34.07 -25.27 -27.54
CA SER A 664 -32.76 -25.61 -28.12
C SER A 664 -32.48 -25.03 -29.52
N GLN A 665 -32.89 -23.79 -29.77
CA GLN A 665 -32.00 -22.94 -30.57
C GLN A 665 -30.86 -22.51 -29.66
N SER A 666 -29.84 -23.38 -29.62
CA SER A 666 -28.71 -23.22 -28.72
C SER A 666 -28.02 -21.88 -28.98
N PHE A 667 -27.52 -21.25 -27.93
CA PHE A 667 -26.65 -20.07 -28.03
C PHE A 667 -25.49 -20.32 -29.01
N ALA A 668 -25.01 -21.57 -29.12
CA ALA A 668 -24.03 -21.97 -30.12
C ALA A 668 -24.47 -21.73 -31.58
N ASP A 669 -25.73 -22.04 -31.94
CA ASP A 669 -26.22 -21.83 -33.31
C ASP A 669 -26.36 -20.34 -33.63
N MET A 670 -26.86 -19.53 -32.69
CA MET A 670 -26.89 -18.07 -32.84
C MET A 670 -25.49 -17.46 -32.95
N TRP A 671 -24.48 -18.06 -32.30
CA TRP A 671 -23.08 -17.65 -32.45
C TRP A 671 -22.47 -18.11 -33.77
N VAL A 672 -22.83 -19.29 -34.28
CA VAL A 672 -22.42 -19.75 -35.62
C VAL A 672 -23.02 -18.84 -36.69
N ASP A 673 -24.31 -18.51 -36.60
CA ASP A 673 -24.96 -17.53 -37.49
C ASP A 673 -24.31 -16.15 -37.39
N PHE A 674 -23.99 -15.67 -36.17
CA PHE A 674 -23.29 -14.41 -35.98
C PHE A 674 -21.88 -14.41 -36.59
N LEU A 675 -21.10 -15.48 -36.40
CA LEU A 675 -19.76 -15.60 -36.96
C LEU A 675 -19.79 -15.71 -38.49
N LEU A 676 -20.70 -16.50 -39.06
CA LEU A 676 -20.92 -16.58 -40.51
C LEU A 676 -21.28 -15.20 -41.08
N LYS A 677 -22.19 -14.49 -40.42
CA LYS A 677 -22.60 -13.14 -40.80
C LYS A 677 -21.46 -12.13 -40.72
N GLU A 678 -20.63 -12.16 -39.66
CA GLU A 678 -19.48 -11.25 -39.56
C GLU A 678 -18.38 -11.61 -40.57
N THR A 679 -18.20 -12.89 -40.93
CA THR A 679 -17.29 -13.28 -42.03
C THR A 679 -17.78 -12.79 -43.40
N GLU A 680 -19.07 -13.00 -43.74
CA GLU A 680 -19.67 -12.50 -44.99
C GLU A 680 -19.58 -10.97 -45.07
N GLU A 681 -19.80 -10.29 -43.95
CA GLU A 681 -19.74 -8.84 -43.88
C GLU A 681 -18.30 -8.28 -43.83
N ARG A 682 -17.28 -9.08 -43.46
CA ARG A 682 -15.86 -8.73 -43.67
C ARG A 682 -15.47 -8.90 -45.13
N GLU A 683 -15.82 -10.02 -45.74
CA GLU A 683 -15.53 -10.31 -47.15
C GLU A 683 -16.19 -9.26 -48.08
N ARG A 684 -17.42 -8.83 -47.75
CA ARG A 684 -18.10 -7.70 -48.40
C ARG A 684 -17.40 -6.34 -48.18
N ARG A 685 -16.74 -6.12 -47.03
CA ARG A 685 -15.98 -4.88 -46.76
C ARG A 685 -14.59 -4.86 -47.42
N GLU A 686 -13.98 -6.03 -47.64
CA GLU A 686 -12.70 -6.14 -48.35
C GLU A 686 -12.89 -6.03 -49.87
N SER A 687 -13.88 -6.74 -50.43
CA SER A 687 -14.28 -6.57 -51.84
C SER A 687 -14.74 -5.15 -52.19
N ALA A 688 -15.35 -4.41 -51.24
CA ALA A 688 -15.67 -3.00 -51.41
C ALA A 688 -14.45 -2.05 -51.35
N LYS A 689 -13.31 -2.47 -50.77
CA LYS A 689 -12.09 -1.66 -50.70
C LYS A 689 -11.20 -1.83 -51.93
N ASP A 690 -11.20 -2.99 -52.56
CA ASP A 690 -10.36 -3.27 -53.73
C ASP A 690 -10.87 -2.57 -55.01
N ALA A 691 -12.17 -2.27 -55.08
CA ALA A 691 -12.77 -1.50 -56.18
C ALA A 691 -12.43 0.02 -56.15
N GLY A 692 -11.84 0.53 -55.06
CA GLY A 692 -11.66 1.97 -54.84
C GLY A 692 -10.28 2.54 -55.20
N ARG A 693 -9.37 1.74 -55.77
CA ARG A 693 -7.93 2.08 -55.82
C ARG A 693 -7.35 2.39 -57.21
N SER A 694 -8.20 2.71 -58.19
CA SER A 694 -7.81 2.90 -59.60
C SER A 694 -8.37 4.19 -60.22
N ALA A 695 -7.98 5.36 -59.69
CA ALA A 695 -8.06 6.65 -60.41
C ALA A 695 -7.10 7.69 -59.80
N GLU A 696 -6.13 8.15 -60.60
CA GLU A 696 -5.57 9.52 -60.68
C GLU A 696 -5.40 10.30 -59.35
N ASP A 697 -4.21 10.47 -58.77
CA ASP A 697 -2.91 10.94 -59.28
C ASP A 697 -2.84 12.43 -59.73
N SER A 698 -1.73 13.05 -59.32
CA SER A 698 -1.07 14.24 -59.84
C SER A 698 -1.28 15.62 -59.19
N HIS A 699 -0.18 16.39 -59.24
CA HIS A 699 -0.03 17.85 -59.03
C HIS A 699 0.16 18.42 -57.61
N SER A 700 1.44 18.30 -57.18
CA SER A 700 2.19 19.32 -56.42
C SER A 700 1.87 20.79 -56.73
N ARG A 701 2.07 21.69 -55.75
CA ARG A 701 3.03 22.85 -55.80
C ARG A 701 2.84 23.86 -54.65
N SER A 702 3.94 24.24 -53.99
CA SER A 702 4.06 25.46 -53.17
C SER A 702 4.73 26.57 -54.00
N PRO A 703 4.54 27.89 -53.72
CA PRO A 703 5.53 28.59 -52.88
C PRO A 703 5.01 29.81 -52.06
N HIS A 704 5.93 30.40 -51.29
CA HIS A 704 5.80 31.57 -50.40
C HIS A 704 5.55 32.92 -51.13
N THR A 705 4.99 33.93 -50.43
CA THR A 705 5.71 35.15 -49.91
C THR A 705 4.81 36.34 -49.51
N ALA A 706 5.37 37.19 -48.65
CA ALA A 706 5.14 38.64 -48.49
C ALA A 706 3.92 39.17 -47.70
N ALA A 707 4.11 40.36 -47.12
CA ALA A 707 3.27 41.00 -46.11
C ALA A 707 2.56 42.27 -46.63
N ALA A 708 1.50 42.69 -45.95
CA ALA A 708 0.90 44.03 -46.07
C ALA A 708 0.26 44.48 -44.74
N VAL A 709 0.24 45.79 -44.52
CA VAL A 709 -0.27 46.47 -43.31
C VAL A 709 -1.69 47.02 -43.50
N SER A 710 -2.48 47.00 -42.42
CA SER A 710 -3.55 47.95 -41.98
C SER A 710 -4.43 48.69 -43.01
N PRO A 711 -5.76 48.84 -42.79
CA PRO A 711 -6.23 49.76 -41.73
C PRO A 711 -7.61 49.49 -41.05
N LEU A 712 -7.93 50.39 -40.11
CA LEU A 712 -9.19 50.60 -39.38
C LEU A 712 -10.50 50.54 -40.20
N SER A 713 -11.59 50.16 -39.52
CA SER A 713 -12.86 50.90 -39.62
C SER A 713 -13.66 50.88 -38.31
N ASN A 714 -14.34 51.99 -38.00
CA ASN A 714 -15.16 52.21 -36.81
C ASN A 714 -16.66 52.06 -37.09
N GLN A 715 -17.44 51.72 -36.05
CA GLN A 715 -18.81 52.21 -35.76
C GLN A 715 -19.19 51.70 -34.35
N ARG A 716 -19.45 52.50 -33.29
CA ARG A 716 -20.27 53.72 -33.08
C ARG A 716 -21.78 53.38 -33.21
N LEU A 717 -22.56 53.17 -32.13
CA LEU A 717 -23.34 54.11 -31.29
C LEU A 717 -24.24 53.28 -30.32
N SER A 718 -24.88 53.72 -29.21
CA SER A 718 -24.59 54.77 -28.21
C SER A 718 -25.60 54.75 -27.01
N SER A 719 -25.13 55.21 -25.83
CA SER A 719 -25.83 56.04 -24.80
C SER A 719 -27.03 55.55 -23.95
N GLY A 720 -26.89 55.73 -22.62
CA GLY A 720 -27.95 55.78 -21.59
C GLY A 720 -27.40 55.47 -20.18
N THR A 721 -26.82 56.41 -19.41
CA THR A 721 -27.47 57.25 -18.34
C THR A 721 -28.15 56.42 -17.22
N THR A 722 -27.89 56.55 -15.90
CA THR A 722 -27.22 57.59 -15.06
C THR A 722 -26.62 57.03 -13.74
N SER A 723 -25.69 57.79 -13.12
CA SER A 723 -25.39 57.97 -11.66
C SER A 723 -25.29 56.77 -10.68
N GLY A 724 -24.31 56.71 -9.74
CA GLY A 724 -23.18 57.60 -9.48
C GLY A 724 -22.42 57.30 -8.15
N SER A 725 -21.29 58.01 -7.91
CA SER A 725 -20.52 58.15 -6.64
C SER A 725 -19.89 56.90 -5.97
N SER A 726 -18.81 56.98 -5.16
CA SER A 726 -17.63 57.87 -5.16
C SER A 726 -16.53 57.31 -4.22
N THR A 727 -15.29 57.22 -4.70
CA THR A 727 -13.98 57.46 -4.02
C THR A 727 -13.65 57.03 -2.56
N HIS A 728 -12.46 56.39 -2.43
CA HIS A 728 -11.37 56.62 -1.44
C HIS A 728 -11.29 55.93 -0.05
N LEU A 729 -10.31 55.00 0.05
CA LEU A 729 -9.10 54.99 0.91
C LEU A 729 -9.08 55.61 2.34
N ALA A 730 -8.61 54.80 3.32
CA ALA A 730 -7.55 55.04 4.34
C ALA A 730 -7.86 54.33 5.70
N LEU A 731 -7.00 54.10 6.71
CA LEU A 731 -5.54 53.86 6.96
C LEU A 731 -5.29 54.16 8.47
N ASN A 732 -4.78 53.20 9.29
CA ASN A 732 -4.08 53.31 10.61
C ASN A 732 -4.26 52.03 11.48
N GLN A 733 -3.52 51.71 12.55
CA GLN A 733 -2.09 51.76 12.97
C GLN A 733 -2.02 51.59 14.53
N ASN A 734 -1.19 50.64 15.00
CA ASN A 734 -0.42 50.51 16.26
C ASN A 734 -0.98 50.73 17.70
N SER A 735 -0.72 49.77 18.63
CA SER A 735 0.31 49.84 19.72
C SER A 735 0.20 48.70 20.78
N SER A 736 1.21 48.51 21.66
CA SER A 736 1.56 47.21 22.33
C SER A 736 1.50 47.14 23.91
N PRO A 737 2.49 46.61 24.68
CA PRO A 737 2.39 45.37 25.50
C PRO A 737 2.66 45.53 27.03
N PRO A 738 2.68 44.45 27.87
CA PRO A 738 3.87 44.09 28.71
C PRO A 738 3.93 42.59 29.20
N PRO A 739 4.84 42.13 30.12
CA PRO A 739 6.31 42.30 30.26
C PRO A 739 7.12 40.98 30.50
N LEU A 740 8.43 41.11 30.79
CA LEU A 740 9.50 40.08 30.90
C LEU A 740 9.52 39.13 32.11
N GLY A 741 10.28 38.01 31.96
CA GLY A 741 10.91 37.24 33.03
C GLY A 741 12.22 36.53 32.59
N ASN A 742 13.37 37.00 33.10
CA ASN A 742 14.74 36.44 32.99
C ASN A 742 14.90 35.10 33.77
N LEU A 743 15.95 34.26 33.70
CA LEU A 743 17.17 34.03 32.89
C LEU A 743 17.86 32.79 33.53
N TYR A 744 18.55 31.89 32.81
CA TYR A 744 19.82 31.21 33.24
C TYR A 744 20.41 30.31 32.13
N HIS A 745 21.69 29.93 32.29
CA HIS A 745 22.55 29.14 31.39
C HIS A 745 21.95 27.79 30.93
N SER A 746 22.43 27.11 29.88
CA SER A 746 23.83 26.98 29.41
C SER A 746 23.89 26.39 27.99
N GLU A 747 24.82 26.84 27.15
CA GLU A 747 25.44 25.94 26.16
C GLU A 747 26.87 26.40 25.81
N ASN A 748 27.74 25.43 25.54
CA ASN A 748 29.18 25.56 25.41
C ASN A 748 29.64 24.82 24.14
N PHE A 749 30.90 25.03 23.74
CA PHE A 749 31.60 24.49 22.56
C PHE A 749 31.38 25.22 21.23
N GLY A 750 32.49 25.46 20.54
CA GLY A 750 32.55 26.26 19.30
C GLY A 750 33.82 27.12 19.14
N SER A 751 34.86 26.93 19.97
CA SER A 751 36.16 27.57 19.79
C SER A 751 37.12 26.61 19.07
N GLU A 752 37.58 26.97 17.88
CA GLU A 752 38.98 26.76 17.46
C GLU A 752 39.36 27.54 16.18
N PHE A 753 40.59 28.07 16.17
CA PHE A 753 41.37 28.69 15.07
C PHE A 753 40.67 29.70 14.12
N SER A 754 40.95 31.01 14.15
CA SER A 754 42.25 31.73 14.13
C SER A 754 43.14 31.42 12.90
N THR A 755 43.14 32.34 11.92
CA THR A 755 44.35 32.80 11.22
C THR A 755 44.13 34.21 10.66
N VAL A 756 45.16 35.04 10.80
CA VAL A 756 45.21 36.46 10.42
C VAL A 756 45.54 36.63 8.94
N SER A 757 44.86 37.55 8.25
CA SER A 757 45.51 38.39 7.22
C SER A 757 44.73 39.67 6.96
N SER A 758 45.27 40.78 7.47
CA SER A 758 44.91 42.13 7.05
C SER A 758 45.41 42.39 5.63
N TYR A 759 44.61 43.00 4.77
CA TYR A 759 45.12 43.87 3.71
C TYR A 759 44.25 45.11 3.56
N ILE A 760 44.91 46.26 3.53
CA ILE A 760 44.37 47.62 3.36
C ILE A 760 44.82 48.12 1.98
N PHE A 761 44.12 49.15 1.48
CA PHE A 761 44.18 49.78 0.15
C PHE A 761 43.34 49.05 -0.91
N ARG A 762 42.51 49.75 -1.70
CA ARG A 762 42.49 51.21 -1.98
C ARG A 762 41.06 51.74 -2.11
#